data_AF-A0A161LCJ9-F1
#
_entry.id   AF-A0A161LCJ9-F1
#
_cell.length_a   1.000
_cell.length_b   1.000
_cell.length_c   1.000
_cell.angle_alpha   90.00
_cell.angle_beta   90.00
_cell.angle_gamma   90.00
#
_symmetry.space_group_name_H-M   'P 1'
#
loop_
_entity.id
_entity.type
_entity.pdbx_description
1 polymer ?
#
loop_
_entity_poly.entity_id
_entity_poly.type
_entity_poly.pdbx_seq_one_letter_code
_entity_poly.pdbx_strand_id
1 'polypeptide(L)'
;MKQNSLRFWIIMTVCLVWTGCLFAQNDSSVIAGRLKKETIENQLFSQVTSINGAYLAKAPSVLKSIRPDGSWPDVDYKDTDNDWSPLVHLERLLVLSYAYSQPGNSLYQSSAAQKAIQNGLDCWFAVKPVCVNWFKNDITRPIHFSTIGLLMQGKIKESTLANIVNVLPAAPIRSTTDRVRSAYCVLHRGVIQKDPALIRVAINGIAATYVQTTGDGIQPDWSYHYHGPLLYNAGYGLDLLNFTLTILPLVKDTELDFTLAQKQLLDQFLTNGIARVVYGNQLDYSTMGRQIASTSRYIDGFVKHLEFMKSMFPQRVPFYQDMIDGIVGKKPQNIAGNFYHWNSDFMIHRSMEFYTSLHLCSARTIGMESLNHENLKGMWQPFGVNYILRRGDEYRDIFNVFNWNRLPGTTNPDTLKLGISGITQQTEFVGGVSDGNVGAAVMDFDYCNTKAKKAWFFFDKEWVALGCGISSSDRHAVATTLNQCLLKTDVKTDKGTEERGISNLDNPRWVLHDSIGYVFPENEKITVSAGEQSGSHSDIYAFGSKEKEHKDVFLMTVPHGIQPENASYAYIVVPSVSEQDMKMYSEKIPVRIIANNSNVQAVSKPEQHVLQVIFHQPGKVEADSMTLGVDQPCLVMINRSAVWVSDPTGKLQSVTLTLEKNGIKESQVVKLPSEDERGKSQRISFTLLNGVYATGTFLLEKELSWEILGGGVKRQILGYDKHLMVVKVAFEKGSVGMPHTHIHTQSTFVASGKFEVVIDGKMRILSAGDGFYVAPNQIHGVKCLEAGVLVDSFSPAREDFVKNK
;
A
#
# COMPACT_ATOMS: atom_id res chain seq x y z
N MET A 1 -4.72 48.73 48.33
CA MET A 1 -3.96 47.92 47.35
C MET A 1 -4.68 46.66 46.87
N LYS A 2 -5.47 45.93 47.67
CA LYS A 2 -6.17 44.69 47.23
C LYS A 2 -7.36 44.88 46.26
N GLN A 3 -8.01 46.05 46.22
CA GLN A 3 -9.15 46.30 45.32
C GLN A 3 -8.74 46.65 43.88
N ASN A 4 -7.56 47.27 43.69
CA ASN A 4 -7.07 47.65 42.36
C ASN A 4 -6.46 46.47 41.61
N SER A 5 -5.88 45.47 42.31
CA SER A 5 -5.38 44.25 41.67
C SER A 5 -6.51 43.37 41.15
N LEU A 6 -7.63 43.27 41.87
CA LEU A 6 -8.80 42.49 41.43
C LEU A 6 -9.46 43.11 40.19
N ARG A 7 -9.59 44.44 40.14
CA ARG A 7 -10.08 45.15 38.94
C ARG A 7 -9.14 45.00 37.75
N PHE A 8 -7.82 45.03 37.96
CA PHE A 8 -6.85 44.84 36.88
C PHE A 8 -6.90 43.43 36.30
N TRP A 9 -7.02 42.38 37.13
CA TRP A 9 -7.19 41.01 36.67
C TRP A 9 -8.53 40.79 35.95
N ILE A 10 -9.64 41.35 36.47
CA ILE A 10 -10.94 41.28 35.78
C ILE A 10 -10.89 41.99 34.43
N ILE A 11 -10.27 43.17 34.33
CA ILE A 11 -10.13 43.90 33.06
C ILE A 11 -9.22 43.14 32.09
N MET A 12 -8.12 42.55 32.56
CA MET A 12 -7.23 41.75 31.70
C MET A 12 -7.90 40.47 31.21
N THR A 13 -8.66 39.77 32.06
CA THR A 13 -9.43 38.59 31.67
C THR A 13 -10.57 38.95 30.74
N VAL A 14 -11.30 40.05 30.99
CA VAL A 14 -12.35 40.55 30.09
C VAL A 14 -11.78 41.00 28.76
N CYS A 15 -10.63 41.68 28.73
CA CYS A 15 -9.95 42.08 27.50
C CYS A 15 -9.41 40.86 26.72
N LEU A 16 -8.83 39.86 27.38
CA LEU A 16 -8.37 38.62 26.74
C LEU A 16 -9.54 37.81 26.16
N VAL A 17 -10.67 37.74 26.89
CA VAL A 17 -11.91 37.12 26.41
C VAL A 17 -12.51 37.91 25.24
N TRP A 18 -12.49 39.25 25.29
CA TRP A 18 -12.96 40.10 24.20
C TRP A 18 -12.10 40.00 22.95
N THR A 19 -10.77 40.01 23.09
CA THR A 19 -9.86 39.82 21.95
C THR A 19 -10.02 38.43 21.36
N GLY A 20 -10.10 37.38 22.20
CA GLY A 20 -10.37 36.01 21.75
C GLY A 20 -11.72 35.86 21.04
N CYS A 21 -12.77 36.53 21.53
CA CYS A 21 -14.08 36.57 20.85
C CYS A 21 -14.03 37.30 19.51
N LEU A 22 -13.29 38.42 19.40
CA LEU A 22 -13.12 39.16 18.16
C LEU A 22 -12.35 38.37 17.09
N PHE A 23 -11.27 37.67 17.48
CA PHE A 23 -10.51 36.80 16.57
C PHE A 23 -11.35 35.58 16.13
N ALA A 24 -12.05 34.91 17.06
CA ALA A 24 -12.91 33.77 16.74
C ALA A 24 -14.10 34.13 15.82
N GLN A 25 -14.66 35.33 15.98
CA GLN A 25 -15.74 35.83 15.13
C GLN A 25 -15.24 36.20 13.72
N ASN A 26 -13.99 36.67 13.61
CA ASN A 26 -13.32 36.91 12.33
C ASN A 26 -13.06 35.60 11.56
N ASP A 27 -12.47 34.59 12.21
CA ASP A 27 -12.14 33.29 11.58
C ASP A 27 -13.38 32.55 11.10
N SER A 28 -14.45 32.54 11.90
CA SER A 28 -15.72 31.91 11.53
C SER A 28 -16.35 32.57 10.30
N SER A 29 -16.20 33.88 10.15
CA SER A 29 -16.67 34.62 8.97
C SER A 29 -15.82 34.30 7.72
N VAL A 30 -14.50 34.15 7.88
CA VAL A 30 -13.58 33.75 6.82
C VAL A 30 -13.91 32.33 6.33
N ILE A 31 -14.07 31.37 7.24
CA ILE A 31 -14.43 29.99 6.93
C ILE A 31 -15.79 29.94 6.23
N ALA A 32 -16.80 30.65 6.74
CA ALA A 32 -18.11 30.74 6.12
C ALA A 32 -18.06 31.31 4.69
N GLY A 33 -17.26 32.36 4.48
CA GLY A 33 -17.04 32.96 3.16
C GLY A 33 -16.37 31.99 2.19
N ARG A 34 -15.32 31.31 2.64
CA ARG A 34 -14.61 30.28 1.85
C ARG A 34 -15.51 29.11 1.51
N LEU A 35 -16.30 28.59 2.47
CA LEU A 35 -17.24 27.51 2.23
C LEU A 35 -18.29 27.89 1.18
N LYS A 36 -18.90 29.08 1.31
CA LYS A 36 -19.90 29.56 0.34
C LYS A 36 -19.31 29.70 -1.07
N LYS A 37 -18.12 30.30 -1.17
CA LYS A 37 -17.41 30.45 -2.44
C LYS A 37 -17.16 29.07 -3.06
N GLU A 38 -16.60 28.16 -2.27
CA GLU A 38 -16.29 26.81 -2.71
C GLU A 38 -17.55 26.06 -3.16
N THR A 39 -18.64 26.12 -2.40
CA THR A 39 -19.89 25.46 -2.76
C THR A 39 -20.46 25.99 -4.07
N ILE A 40 -20.33 27.29 -4.38
CA ILE A 40 -20.80 27.86 -5.65
C ILE A 40 -19.89 27.46 -6.81
N GLU A 41 -18.58 27.53 -6.59
CA GLU A 41 -17.58 27.24 -7.62
C GLU A 41 -17.48 25.74 -7.92
N ASN A 42 -17.77 24.88 -6.93
CA ASN A 42 -17.68 23.43 -6.99
C ASN A 42 -16.34 22.95 -7.56
N GLN A 43 -15.25 23.61 -7.16
CA GLN A 43 -13.92 23.46 -7.76
C GLN A 43 -13.07 22.40 -7.04
N LEU A 44 -13.25 22.24 -5.72
CA LEU A 44 -12.59 21.23 -4.92
C LEU A 44 -13.30 19.87 -5.06
N PHE A 45 -12.93 18.96 -4.18
CA PHE A 45 -13.44 17.62 -4.04
C PHE A 45 -14.95 17.63 -3.77
N SER A 46 -15.77 17.52 -4.82
CA SER A 46 -17.22 17.55 -4.66
C SER A 46 -17.67 16.34 -3.85
N GLN A 47 -18.35 16.60 -2.73
CA GLN A 47 -18.89 15.54 -1.86
C GLN A 47 -20.19 14.93 -2.41
N VAL A 48 -20.65 15.45 -3.54
CA VAL A 48 -21.73 14.88 -4.34
C VAL A 48 -21.13 14.57 -5.70
N THR A 49 -20.59 13.36 -5.82
CA THR A 49 -19.81 12.86 -6.97
C THR A 49 -20.57 12.93 -8.30
N SER A 50 -21.90 13.10 -8.27
CA SER A 50 -22.74 13.18 -9.46
C SER A 50 -22.80 14.58 -10.10
N ILE A 51 -22.47 15.66 -9.38
CA ILE A 51 -22.70 17.03 -9.89
C ILE A 51 -21.44 17.58 -10.54
N ASN A 52 -21.27 17.25 -11.81
CA ASN A 52 -20.27 17.83 -12.71
C ASN A 52 -20.95 18.68 -13.81
N GLY A 53 -20.16 19.25 -14.73
CA GLY A 53 -20.70 20.07 -15.82
C GLY A 53 -21.76 19.35 -16.68
N ALA A 54 -21.59 18.05 -16.95
CA ALA A 54 -22.56 17.26 -17.71
C ALA A 54 -23.87 17.02 -16.94
N TYR A 55 -23.79 16.90 -15.62
CA TYR A 55 -24.96 16.74 -14.77
C TYR A 55 -25.70 18.07 -14.57
N LEU A 56 -24.98 19.19 -14.43
CA LEU A 56 -25.56 20.54 -14.40
C LEU A 56 -26.21 20.93 -15.74
N ALA A 57 -25.73 20.42 -16.87
CA ALA A 57 -26.37 20.59 -18.16
C ALA A 57 -27.80 20.01 -18.22
N LYS A 58 -28.15 19.09 -17.30
CA LYS A 58 -29.51 18.55 -17.17
C LYS A 58 -30.47 19.47 -16.40
N ALA A 59 -29.99 20.54 -15.78
CA ALA A 59 -30.85 21.39 -14.95
C ALA A 59 -32.10 21.92 -15.68
N PRO A 60 -32.04 22.34 -16.96
CA PRO A 60 -33.24 22.74 -17.70
C PRO A 60 -34.25 21.60 -17.94
N SER A 61 -33.79 20.36 -18.16
CA SER A 61 -34.71 19.22 -18.33
C SER A 61 -35.31 18.79 -17.00
N VAL A 62 -34.53 18.81 -15.91
CA VAL A 62 -35.01 18.59 -14.54
C VAL A 62 -36.07 19.63 -14.14
N LEU A 63 -35.85 20.90 -14.49
CA LEU A 63 -36.83 21.97 -14.24
C LEU A 63 -38.13 21.76 -15.01
N LYS A 64 -38.07 21.23 -16.23
CA LYS A 64 -39.25 20.95 -17.05
C LYS A 64 -40.05 19.75 -16.56
N SER A 65 -39.42 18.79 -15.88
CA SER A 65 -40.06 17.54 -15.46
C SER A 65 -40.70 17.59 -14.07
N ILE A 66 -40.43 18.64 -13.27
CA ILE A 66 -41.07 18.83 -11.97
C ILE A 66 -42.55 19.21 -12.14
N ARG A 67 -43.42 18.63 -11.33
CA ARG A 67 -44.84 18.97 -11.27
C ARG A 67 -45.06 20.26 -10.47
N PRO A 68 -46.21 20.94 -10.64
CA PRO A 68 -46.54 22.15 -9.88
C PRO A 68 -46.51 21.96 -8.35
N ASP A 69 -46.82 20.76 -7.86
CA ASP A 69 -46.79 20.37 -6.46
C ASP A 69 -45.37 20.10 -5.91
N GLY A 70 -44.33 20.19 -6.75
CA GLY A 70 -42.94 19.94 -6.39
C GLY A 70 -42.50 18.48 -6.50
N SER A 71 -43.39 17.55 -6.86
CA SER A 71 -43.04 16.15 -7.06
C SER A 71 -42.50 15.87 -8.46
N TRP A 72 -41.79 14.75 -8.61
CA TRP A 72 -41.42 14.18 -9.90
C TRP A 72 -42.21 12.90 -10.16
N PRO A 73 -42.74 12.70 -11.38
CA PRO A 73 -43.63 11.58 -11.70
C PRO A 73 -42.98 10.20 -11.62
N ASP A 74 -41.66 10.14 -11.79
CA ASP A 74 -40.84 8.93 -11.86
C ASP A 74 -40.13 8.59 -10.54
N VAL A 75 -40.42 9.35 -9.47
CA VAL A 75 -39.91 9.07 -8.12
C VAL A 75 -40.99 8.34 -7.32
N ASP A 76 -40.66 7.15 -6.83
CA ASP A 76 -41.51 6.44 -5.88
C ASP A 76 -41.25 6.96 -4.46
N TYR A 77 -42.09 7.88 -4.00
CA TYR A 77 -41.99 8.48 -2.67
C TYR A 77 -42.30 7.52 -1.52
N LYS A 78 -42.87 6.35 -1.79
CA LYS A 78 -43.18 5.33 -0.78
C LYS A 78 -42.06 4.30 -0.63
N ASP A 79 -41.10 4.30 -1.55
CA ASP A 79 -39.97 3.39 -1.49
C ASP A 79 -39.12 3.66 -0.23
N THR A 80 -38.81 2.56 0.46
CA THR A 80 -38.01 2.53 1.68
C THR A 80 -36.74 1.72 1.51
N ASP A 81 -36.52 1.07 0.37
CA ASP A 81 -35.39 0.16 0.15
C ASP A 81 -34.05 0.90 0.04
N ASN A 82 -32.97 0.13 -0.04
CA ASN A 82 -31.61 0.66 -0.04
C ASN A 82 -31.26 1.45 -1.32
N ASP A 83 -31.78 1.03 -2.48
CA ASP A 83 -31.74 1.80 -3.72
C ASP A 83 -32.87 2.84 -3.73
N TRP A 84 -32.77 3.76 -2.78
CA TRP A 84 -33.85 4.60 -2.31
C TRP A 84 -34.31 5.62 -3.38
N SER A 85 -35.40 5.33 -4.08
CA SER A 85 -35.98 6.17 -5.15
C SER A 85 -36.17 7.64 -4.74
N PRO A 86 -36.65 7.98 -3.53
CA PRO A 86 -36.75 9.36 -3.07
C PRO A 86 -35.43 10.14 -3.12
N LEU A 87 -34.26 9.50 -3.04
CA LEU A 87 -32.98 10.20 -3.14
C LEU A 87 -32.85 10.99 -4.46
N VAL A 88 -33.41 10.46 -5.55
CA VAL A 88 -33.44 11.12 -6.88
C VAL A 88 -34.10 12.51 -6.81
N HIS A 89 -35.11 12.69 -5.96
CA HIS A 89 -35.72 13.99 -5.72
C HIS A 89 -34.69 15.00 -5.16
N LEU A 90 -33.92 14.60 -4.15
CA LEU A 90 -32.89 15.47 -3.56
C LEU A 90 -31.75 15.75 -4.53
N GLU A 91 -31.31 14.75 -5.30
CA GLU A 91 -30.28 14.94 -6.33
C GLU A 91 -30.72 15.98 -7.37
N ARG A 92 -31.99 15.93 -7.80
CA ARG A 92 -32.58 16.91 -8.73
C ARG A 92 -32.69 18.30 -8.12
N LEU A 93 -33.13 18.40 -6.87
CA LEU A 93 -33.13 19.68 -6.15
C LEU A 93 -31.73 20.27 -6.03
N LEU A 94 -30.74 19.43 -5.80
CA LEU A 94 -29.36 19.84 -5.70
C LEU A 94 -28.85 20.37 -7.06
N VAL A 95 -29.14 19.69 -8.18
CA VAL A 95 -28.87 20.19 -9.53
C VAL A 95 -29.46 21.57 -9.77
N LEU A 96 -30.74 21.74 -9.45
CA LEU A 96 -31.41 23.03 -9.61
C LEU A 96 -30.79 24.11 -8.72
N SER A 97 -30.40 23.77 -7.49
CA SER A 97 -29.79 24.70 -6.54
C SER A 97 -28.41 25.17 -7.00
N TYR A 98 -27.57 24.28 -7.53
CA TYR A 98 -26.30 24.64 -8.15
C TYR A 98 -26.53 25.50 -9.40
N ALA A 99 -27.41 25.09 -10.31
CA ALA A 99 -27.71 25.82 -11.53
C ALA A 99 -28.26 27.23 -11.26
N TYR A 100 -29.08 27.38 -10.22
CA TYR A 100 -29.58 28.68 -9.76
C TYR A 100 -28.45 29.58 -9.22
N SER A 101 -27.45 29.00 -8.57
CA SER A 101 -26.44 29.74 -7.80
C SER A 101 -25.15 30.03 -8.58
N GLN A 102 -24.90 29.31 -9.68
CA GLN A 102 -23.65 29.40 -10.43
C GLN A 102 -23.73 30.41 -11.58
N PRO A 103 -22.91 31.49 -11.57
CA PRO A 103 -22.84 32.44 -12.67
C PRO A 103 -22.52 31.75 -14.01
N GLY A 104 -23.20 32.17 -15.08
CA GLY A 104 -23.03 31.59 -16.42
C GLY A 104 -23.91 30.37 -16.72
N ASN A 105 -24.62 29.82 -15.73
CA ASN A 105 -25.64 28.81 -15.99
C ASN A 105 -26.92 29.44 -16.57
N SER A 106 -27.65 28.72 -17.42
CA SER A 106 -28.91 29.20 -18.02
C SER A 106 -30.03 29.42 -17.01
N LEU A 107 -29.95 28.80 -15.83
CA LEU A 107 -30.90 28.97 -14.73
C LEU A 107 -30.39 29.91 -13.63
N TYR A 108 -29.26 30.58 -13.83
CA TYR A 108 -28.67 31.47 -12.84
C TYR A 108 -29.68 32.56 -12.41
N GLN A 109 -29.98 32.59 -11.11
CA GLN A 109 -30.97 33.47 -10.48
C GLN A 109 -32.37 33.45 -11.11
N SER A 110 -32.74 32.38 -11.82
CA SER A 110 -34.05 32.24 -12.45
C SER A 110 -35.17 32.10 -11.43
N SER A 111 -36.22 32.92 -11.56
CA SER A 111 -37.43 32.84 -10.71
C SER A 111 -38.15 31.50 -10.84
N ALA A 112 -38.13 30.90 -12.04
CA ALA A 112 -38.72 29.59 -12.28
C ALA A 112 -37.95 28.49 -11.52
N ALA A 113 -36.61 28.53 -11.56
CA ALA A 113 -35.78 27.58 -10.81
C ALA A 113 -35.95 27.76 -9.29
N GLN A 114 -35.94 29.00 -8.79
CA GLN A 114 -36.18 29.30 -7.37
C GLN A 114 -37.52 28.75 -6.89
N LYS A 115 -38.59 28.97 -7.66
CA LYS A 115 -39.94 28.47 -7.35
C LYS A 115 -39.99 26.94 -7.37
N ALA A 116 -39.36 26.29 -8.35
CA ALA A 116 -39.29 24.84 -8.42
C ALA A 116 -38.54 24.24 -7.23
N ILE A 117 -37.41 24.83 -6.83
CA ILE A 117 -36.64 24.41 -5.65
C ILE A 117 -37.49 24.55 -4.39
N GLN A 118 -38.17 25.69 -4.21
CA GLN A 118 -39.08 25.91 -3.09
C GLN A 118 -40.20 24.85 -3.05
N ASN A 119 -40.87 24.61 -4.17
CA ASN A 119 -41.97 23.65 -4.25
C ASN A 119 -41.49 22.21 -3.98
N GLY A 120 -40.35 21.82 -4.55
CA GLY A 120 -39.79 20.48 -4.30
C GLY A 120 -39.38 20.30 -2.84
N LEU A 121 -38.76 21.31 -2.21
CA LEU A 121 -38.49 21.27 -0.77
C LEU A 121 -39.77 21.14 0.07
N ASP A 122 -40.80 21.92 -0.25
CA ASP A 122 -42.11 21.84 0.43
C ASP A 122 -42.73 20.44 0.24
N CYS A 123 -42.63 19.86 -0.97
CA CYS A 123 -43.05 18.49 -1.27
C CYS A 123 -42.31 17.47 -0.41
N TRP A 124 -40.97 17.53 -0.36
CA TRP A 124 -40.15 16.63 0.46
C TRP A 124 -40.55 16.67 1.93
N PHE A 125 -40.71 17.86 2.50
CA PHE A 125 -41.07 18.02 3.92
C PHE A 125 -42.54 17.70 4.22
N ALA A 126 -43.40 17.66 3.22
CA ALA A 126 -44.77 17.14 3.34
C ALA A 126 -44.78 15.60 3.31
N VAL A 127 -44.06 14.99 2.37
CA VAL A 127 -43.99 13.53 2.17
C VAL A 127 -43.21 12.84 3.30
N LYS A 128 -42.06 13.40 3.69
CA LYS A 128 -41.14 12.87 4.71
C LYS A 128 -40.70 11.42 4.42
N PRO A 129 -40.10 11.15 3.26
CA PRO A 129 -39.66 9.79 2.92
C PRO A 129 -38.55 9.33 3.88
N VAL A 130 -38.51 8.01 4.15
CA VAL A 130 -37.54 7.37 5.04
C VAL A 130 -37.02 6.10 4.37
N CYS A 131 -35.71 5.89 4.40
CA CYS A 131 -35.07 4.66 3.95
C CYS A 131 -34.87 3.71 5.14
N VAL A 132 -34.88 2.39 4.93
CA VAL A 132 -34.49 1.41 5.96
C VAL A 132 -32.99 1.50 6.29
N ASN A 133 -32.17 1.94 5.34
CA ASN A 133 -30.74 2.18 5.57
C ASN A 133 -30.53 3.52 6.29
N TRP A 134 -30.10 3.43 7.56
CA TRP A 134 -29.77 4.60 8.40
C TRP A 134 -28.81 5.58 7.70
N PHE A 135 -27.85 5.07 6.92
CA PHE A 135 -26.85 5.90 6.23
C PHE A 135 -27.51 6.90 5.28
N LYS A 136 -28.56 6.48 4.55
CA LYS A 136 -29.30 7.38 3.65
C LYS A 136 -30.00 8.51 4.43
N ASN A 137 -30.52 8.20 5.61
CA ASN A 137 -31.26 9.15 6.44
C ASN A 137 -30.36 10.12 7.22
N ASP A 138 -29.27 9.61 7.80
CA ASP A 138 -28.44 10.34 8.77
C ASP A 138 -27.19 10.95 8.13
N ILE A 139 -26.80 10.48 6.95
CA ILE A 139 -25.59 10.94 6.25
C ILE A 139 -25.93 11.49 4.87
N THR A 140 -26.45 10.67 3.95
CA THR A 140 -26.68 11.09 2.56
C THR A 140 -27.65 12.25 2.44
N ARG A 141 -28.82 12.15 3.09
CA ARG A 141 -29.86 13.19 3.08
C ARG A 141 -29.34 14.51 3.69
N PRO A 142 -28.72 14.53 4.90
CA PRO A 142 -28.10 15.73 5.44
C PRO A 142 -27.03 16.35 4.54
N ILE A 143 -26.20 15.56 3.85
CA ILE A 143 -25.21 16.11 2.90
C ILE A 143 -25.91 16.91 1.79
N HIS A 144 -26.97 16.37 1.18
CA HIS A 144 -27.73 17.10 0.14
C HIS A 144 -28.35 18.38 0.68
N PHE A 145 -28.99 18.29 1.85
CA PHE A 145 -29.61 19.44 2.51
C PHE A 145 -28.62 20.51 2.93
N SER A 146 -27.41 20.10 3.33
CA SER A 146 -26.34 21.02 3.73
C SER A 146 -25.98 21.97 2.59
N THR A 147 -25.82 21.43 1.38
CA THR A 147 -25.50 22.18 0.18
C THR A 147 -26.70 23.00 -0.31
N ILE A 148 -27.90 22.41 -0.40
CA ILE A 148 -29.12 23.13 -0.82
C ILE A 148 -29.39 24.31 0.11
N GLY A 149 -29.34 24.09 1.42
CA GLY A 149 -29.58 25.12 2.43
C GLY A 149 -28.57 26.27 2.35
N LEU A 150 -27.30 25.96 2.07
CA LEU A 150 -26.26 26.97 1.94
C LEU A 150 -26.44 27.82 0.67
N LEU A 151 -26.69 27.17 -0.48
CA LEU A 151 -26.89 27.83 -1.78
C LEU A 151 -28.17 28.67 -1.81
N MET A 152 -29.24 28.17 -1.20
CA MET A 152 -30.56 28.80 -1.24
C MET A 152 -30.83 29.71 -0.03
N GLN A 153 -29.85 29.96 0.82
CA GLN A 153 -29.99 30.82 2.00
C GLN A 153 -30.51 32.22 1.59
N GLY A 154 -31.65 32.63 2.16
CA GLY A 154 -32.31 33.90 1.82
C GLY A 154 -33.05 33.92 0.48
N LYS A 155 -33.16 32.77 -0.21
CA LYS A 155 -33.86 32.59 -1.49
C LYS A 155 -35.06 31.65 -1.39
N ILE A 156 -35.21 30.95 -0.28
CA ILE A 156 -36.37 30.13 0.06
C ILE A 156 -37.05 30.67 1.33
N LYS A 157 -38.27 30.21 1.62
CA LYS A 157 -39.00 30.59 2.85
C LYS A 157 -38.15 30.25 4.08
N GLU A 158 -38.19 31.13 5.09
CA GLU A 158 -37.47 30.91 6.35
C GLU A 158 -37.91 29.61 7.05
N SER A 159 -39.19 29.26 6.98
CA SER A 159 -39.73 28.00 7.51
C SER A 159 -39.13 26.77 6.82
N THR A 160 -38.92 26.84 5.49
CA THR A 160 -38.31 25.76 4.71
C THR A 160 -36.82 25.65 5.04
N LEU A 161 -36.11 26.78 5.18
CA LEU A 161 -34.71 26.78 5.64
C LEU A 161 -34.58 26.22 7.07
N ALA A 162 -35.50 26.54 7.97
CA ALA A 162 -35.54 25.97 9.32
C ALA A 162 -35.73 24.45 9.30
N ASN A 163 -36.59 23.92 8.41
CA ASN A 163 -36.74 22.47 8.23
C ASN A 163 -35.44 21.81 7.76
N ILE A 164 -34.71 22.44 6.84
CA ILE A 164 -33.38 21.98 6.40
C ILE A 164 -32.42 21.93 7.59
N VAL A 165 -32.32 23.01 8.38
CA VAL A 165 -31.45 23.08 9.56
C VAL A 165 -31.79 21.99 10.59
N ASN A 166 -33.07 21.65 10.77
CA ASN A 166 -33.51 20.59 11.68
C ASN A 166 -33.08 19.19 11.23
N VAL A 167 -32.82 18.97 9.93
CA VAL A 167 -32.28 17.72 9.40
C VAL A 167 -30.76 17.62 9.63
N LEU A 168 -30.05 18.75 9.70
CA LEU A 168 -28.60 18.77 9.89
C LEU A 168 -28.23 18.48 11.36
N PRO A 169 -27.24 17.61 11.62
CA PRO A 169 -26.82 17.30 12.99
C PRO A 169 -26.24 18.54 13.69
N ALA A 170 -26.44 18.61 15.01
CA ALA A 170 -25.87 19.68 15.86
C ALA A 170 -24.45 19.34 16.39
N ALA A 171 -24.01 18.09 16.23
CA ALA A 171 -22.68 17.62 16.60
C ALA A 171 -22.28 16.44 15.69
N PRO A 172 -20.97 16.22 15.46
CA PRO A 172 -20.50 15.06 14.72
C PRO A 172 -20.94 13.76 15.40
N ILE A 173 -21.54 12.87 14.62
CA ILE A 173 -22.02 11.55 15.06
C ILE A 173 -21.17 10.44 14.43
N ARG A 174 -21.26 9.20 14.93
CA ARG A 174 -20.51 8.02 14.43
C ARG A 174 -18.98 8.16 14.64
N SER A 175 -18.23 7.18 14.13
CA SER A 175 -16.76 7.08 14.14
C SER A 175 -16.16 7.40 12.76
N THR A 176 -14.87 7.73 12.75
CA THR A 176 -14.00 7.82 11.55
C THR A 176 -14.66 8.42 10.29
N THR A 177 -14.84 7.67 9.21
CA THR A 177 -15.34 8.20 7.93
C THR A 177 -16.74 8.79 8.04
N ASP A 178 -17.66 8.13 8.76
CA ASP A 178 -19.01 8.65 8.95
C ASP A 178 -19.05 9.83 9.94
N ARG A 179 -18.07 9.92 10.85
CA ARG A 179 -17.84 11.11 11.68
C ARG A 179 -17.45 12.32 10.85
N VAL A 180 -16.51 12.16 9.92
CA VAL A 180 -16.09 13.26 9.04
C VAL A 180 -17.26 13.73 8.17
N ARG A 181 -18.05 12.80 7.62
CA ARG A 181 -19.26 13.10 6.84
C ARG A 181 -20.29 13.88 7.63
N SER A 182 -20.59 13.45 8.85
CA SER A 182 -21.56 14.18 9.69
C SER A 182 -21.02 15.53 10.13
N ALA A 183 -19.73 15.64 10.46
CA ALA A 183 -19.09 16.90 10.80
C ALA A 183 -19.13 17.92 9.65
N TYR A 184 -19.00 17.47 8.39
CA TYR A 184 -19.23 18.32 7.22
C TYR A 184 -20.64 18.94 7.23
N CYS A 185 -21.68 18.17 7.60
CA CYS A 185 -23.04 18.69 7.74
C CYS A 185 -23.18 19.67 8.93
N VAL A 186 -22.50 19.42 10.05
CA VAL A 186 -22.46 20.35 11.20
C VAL A 186 -21.82 21.67 10.81
N LEU A 187 -20.76 21.65 9.99
CA LEU A 187 -20.11 22.87 9.49
C LEU A 187 -21.10 23.73 8.70
N HIS A 188 -21.84 23.12 7.77
CA HIS A 188 -22.85 23.83 6.99
C HIS A 188 -23.96 24.39 7.87
N ARG A 189 -24.43 23.62 8.86
CA ARG A 189 -25.39 24.11 9.85
C ARG A 189 -24.87 25.35 10.58
N GLY A 190 -23.64 25.30 11.09
CA GLY A 190 -22.99 26.44 11.74
C GLY A 190 -22.93 27.67 10.83
N VAL A 191 -22.57 27.50 9.55
CA VAL A 191 -22.54 28.60 8.57
C VAL A 191 -23.93 29.15 8.27
N ILE A 192 -24.94 28.30 8.09
CA ILE A 192 -26.34 28.72 7.83
C ILE A 192 -26.90 29.48 9.03
N GLN A 193 -26.65 29.00 10.24
CA GLN A 193 -27.12 29.62 11.49
C GLN A 193 -26.24 30.80 11.95
N LYS A 194 -25.10 31.04 11.29
CA LYS A 194 -24.08 32.02 11.69
C LYS A 194 -23.57 31.75 13.13
N ASP A 195 -23.41 30.48 13.48
CA ASP A 195 -22.98 30.01 14.78
C ASP A 195 -21.49 29.61 14.77
N PRO A 196 -20.59 30.43 15.35
CA PRO A 196 -19.16 30.16 15.39
C PRO A 196 -18.80 28.95 16.28
N ALA A 197 -19.61 28.60 17.28
CA ALA A 197 -19.37 27.45 18.14
C ALA A 197 -19.61 26.14 17.37
N LEU A 198 -20.67 26.08 16.56
CA LEU A 198 -20.93 24.92 15.69
C LEU A 198 -19.86 24.73 14.62
N ILE A 199 -19.36 25.82 14.03
CA ILE A 199 -18.22 25.76 13.08
C ILE A 199 -17.01 25.12 13.77
N ARG A 200 -16.65 25.57 14.97
CA ARG A 200 -15.53 25.02 15.75
C ARG A 200 -15.74 23.53 16.08
N VAL A 201 -16.95 23.15 16.52
CA VAL A 201 -17.29 21.75 16.81
C VAL A 201 -17.14 20.87 15.58
N ALA A 202 -17.56 21.35 14.40
CA ALA A 202 -17.42 20.62 13.15
C ALA A 202 -15.96 20.39 12.76
N ILE A 203 -15.13 21.45 12.74
CA ILE A 203 -13.73 21.35 12.35
C ILE A 203 -12.95 20.43 13.30
N ASN A 204 -13.14 20.58 14.62
CA ASN A 204 -12.52 19.71 15.60
C ASN A 204 -12.98 18.25 15.46
N GLY A 205 -14.24 18.03 15.08
CA GLY A 205 -14.80 16.71 14.80
C GLY A 205 -14.08 15.97 13.68
N ILE A 206 -13.68 16.70 12.63
CA ILE A 206 -12.93 16.16 11.48
C ILE A 206 -11.46 15.97 11.86
N ALA A 207 -10.84 16.97 12.49
CA ALA A 207 -9.44 16.90 12.87
C ALA A 207 -9.14 15.73 13.81
N ALA A 208 -10.12 15.33 14.64
CA ALA A 208 -10.02 14.20 15.57
C ALA A 208 -10.01 12.81 14.90
N THR A 209 -10.33 12.69 13.61
CA THR A 209 -10.30 11.39 12.91
C THR A 209 -8.93 11.05 12.30
N TYR A 210 -7.99 12.00 12.32
CA TYR A 210 -6.63 11.83 11.81
C TYR A 210 -5.68 11.38 12.91
N VAL A 211 -5.85 10.13 13.30
CA VAL A 211 -5.05 9.47 14.32
C VAL A 211 -4.88 8.00 13.94
N GLN A 212 -3.75 7.41 14.31
CA GLN A 212 -3.60 5.97 14.22
C GLN A 212 -4.37 5.28 15.35
N THR A 213 -4.95 4.13 15.07
CA THR A 213 -5.84 3.40 15.98
C THR A 213 -5.76 1.91 15.72
N THR A 214 -6.22 1.10 16.68
CA THR A 214 -6.34 -0.36 16.56
C THR A 214 -7.78 -0.82 16.32
N GLY A 215 -8.74 0.11 16.22
CA GLY A 215 -10.12 -0.13 15.78
C GLY A 215 -10.33 0.41 14.36
N ASP A 216 -11.58 0.77 14.01
CA ASP A 216 -11.86 1.45 12.74
C ASP A 216 -10.98 2.71 12.60
N GLY A 217 -10.37 2.91 11.44
CA GLY A 217 -9.51 4.04 11.11
C GLY A 217 -8.16 3.65 10.52
N ILE A 218 -7.22 4.59 10.57
CA ILE A 218 -5.85 4.41 10.07
C ILE A 218 -5.09 3.51 11.04
N GLN A 219 -4.57 2.39 10.56
CA GLN A 219 -3.81 1.44 11.37
C GLN A 219 -2.33 1.86 11.49
N PRO A 220 -1.56 1.32 12.46
CA PRO A 220 -0.12 1.55 12.60
C PRO A 220 0.69 1.23 11.33
N ASP A 221 0.25 0.21 10.58
CA ASP A 221 0.84 -0.25 9.32
C ASP A 221 0.40 0.55 8.08
N TRP A 222 -0.36 1.62 8.26
CA TRP A 222 -0.94 2.48 7.20
C TRP A 222 -2.03 1.82 6.34
N SER A 223 -2.52 0.66 6.75
CA SER A 223 -3.82 0.17 6.26
C SER A 223 -4.96 0.98 6.87
N TYR A 224 -6.15 0.82 6.31
CA TYR A 224 -7.36 1.46 6.81
C TYR A 224 -8.43 0.41 7.09
N HIS A 225 -8.98 0.43 8.30
CA HIS A 225 -10.04 -0.49 8.73
C HIS A 225 -11.39 0.21 8.86
N TYR A 226 -12.44 -0.47 8.44
CA TYR A 226 -13.82 -0.03 8.70
C TYR A 226 -14.76 -1.23 8.79
N HIS A 227 -15.80 -1.14 9.63
CA HIS A 227 -16.67 -2.27 9.99
C HIS A 227 -15.91 -3.39 10.73
N GLY A 228 -15.01 -3.02 11.64
CA GLY A 228 -14.09 -3.93 12.29
C GLY A 228 -12.78 -4.05 11.51
N PRO A 229 -11.99 -5.12 11.73
CA PRO A 229 -10.67 -5.30 11.11
C PRO A 229 -10.76 -5.76 9.64
N LEU A 230 -11.50 -5.00 8.81
CA LEU A 230 -11.68 -5.21 7.38
C LEU A 230 -10.93 -4.13 6.59
N LEU A 231 -10.10 -4.55 5.65
CA LEU A 231 -9.29 -3.69 4.80
C LEU A 231 -10.13 -2.82 3.86
N TYR A 232 -9.91 -1.50 3.93
CA TYR A 232 -10.73 -0.51 3.22
C TYR A 232 -9.97 0.73 2.72
N ASN A 233 -8.65 0.62 2.50
CA ASN A 233 -7.80 1.74 2.04
C ASN A 233 -8.43 2.53 0.88
N ALA A 234 -8.80 1.87 -0.22
CA ALA A 234 -9.32 2.54 -1.41
C ALA A 234 -10.84 2.82 -1.38
N GLY A 235 -11.58 2.28 -0.40
CA GLY A 235 -12.98 2.64 -0.15
C GLY A 235 -13.12 3.69 0.95
N TYR A 236 -13.54 3.29 2.16
CA TYR A 236 -13.78 4.24 3.26
C TYR A 236 -12.54 5.08 3.66
N GLY A 237 -11.32 4.57 3.44
CA GLY A 237 -10.08 5.34 3.69
C GLY A 237 -9.92 6.51 2.71
N LEU A 238 -10.24 6.29 1.44
CA LEU A 238 -10.24 7.35 0.42
C LEU A 238 -11.39 8.34 0.63
N ASP A 239 -12.56 7.86 1.09
CA ASP A 239 -13.66 8.74 1.51
C ASP A 239 -13.24 9.67 2.65
N LEU A 240 -12.56 9.14 3.68
CA LEU A 240 -12.02 9.95 4.77
C LEU A 240 -11.11 11.06 4.24
N LEU A 241 -10.18 10.71 3.36
CA LEU A 241 -9.27 11.65 2.69
C LEU A 241 -10.06 12.72 1.93
N ASN A 242 -11.04 12.30 1.14
CA ASN A 242 -11.84 13.19 0.30
C ASN A 242 -12.53 14.30 1.09
N PHE A 243 -13.25 13.97 2.16
CA PHE A 243 -13.93 14.97 2.98
C PHE A 243 -12.96 15.91 3.69
N THR A 244 -11.79 15.42 4.07
CA THR A 244 -10.84 16.22 4.85
C THR A 244 -10.12 17.22 3.97
N LEU A 245 -9.76 16.82 2.76
CA LEU A 245 -9.13 17.71 1.80
C LEU A 245 -10.09 18.80 1.30
N THR A 246 -11.41 18.62 1.41
CA THR A 246 -12.38 19.73 1.22
C THR A 246 -12.28 20.79 2.32
N ILE A 247 -11.88 20.41 3.53
CA ILE A 247 -11.98 21.27 4.72
C ILE A 247 -10.68 22.04 4.98
N LEU A 248 -9.53 21.41 4.73
CA LEU A 248 -8.22 22.04 4.95
C LEU A 248 -8.05 23.42 4.28
N PRO A 249 -8.46 23.64 3.02
CA PRO A 249 -8.40 24.97 2.40
C PRO A 249 -9.26 26.02 3.13
N LEU A 250 -10.39 25.60 3.73
CA LEU A 250 -11.35 26.49 4.37
C LEU A 250 -10.78 27.06 5.67
N VAL A 251 -10.00 26.27 6.41
CA VAL A 251 -9.47 26.61 7.73
C VAL A 251 -8.04 27.15 7.71
N LYS A 252 -7.39 27.16 6.54
CA LYS A 252 -6.01 27.64 6.39
C LYS A 252 -5.82 29.06 6.95
N ASP A 253 -4.75 29.27 7.72
CA ASP A 253 -4.42 30.58 8.32
C ASP A 253 -5.50 31.09 9.32
N THR A 254 -6.26 30.18 9.93
CA THR A 254 -7.20 30.46 11.04
C THR A 254 -6.76 29.70 12.30
N GLU A 255 -7.31 30.03 13.47
CA GLU A 255 -7.08 29.27 14.71
C GLU A 255 -7.60 27.82 14.65
N LEU A 256 -8.43 27.50 13.66
CA LEU A 256 -8.98 26.16 13.42
C LEU A 256 -8.18 25.37 12.37
N ASP A 257 -7.05 25.90 11.90
CA ASP A 257 -6.17 25.16 10.99
C ASP A 257 -5.60 23.90 11.65
N PHE A 258 -5.37 22.87 10.84
CA PHE A 258 -4.83 21.61 11.31
C PHE A 258 -3.37 21.81 11.71
N THR A 259 -2.99 21.14 12.79
CA THR A 259 -1.61 21.15 13.28
C THR A 259 -0.66 20.53 12.25
N LEU A 260 0.63 20.87 12.35
CA LEU A 260 1.65 20.25 11.50
C LEU A 260 1.66 18.72 11.63
N ALA A 261 1.46 18.20 12.85
CA ALA A 261 1.42 16.76 13.09
C ALA A 261 0.24 16.08 12.37
N GLN A 262 -0.95 16.68 12.38
CA GLN A 262 -2.12 16.16 11.65
C GLN A 262 -1.90 16.19 10.13
N LYS A 263 -1.32 17.28 9.62
CA LYS A 263 -0.95 17.41 8.20
C LYS A 263 0.10 16.35 7.82
N GLN A 264 1.10 16.11 8.65
CA GLN A 264 2.11 15.05 8.43
C GLN A 264 1.49 13.64 8.46
N LEU A 265 0.55 13.37 9.37
CA LEU A 265 -0.15 12.08 9.42
C LEU A 265 -0.98 11.84 8.15
N LEU A 266 -1.64 12.88 7.64
CA LEU A 266 -2.36 12.84 6.37
C LEU A 266 -1.44 12.54 5.18
N ASP A 267 -0.28 13.21 5.10
CA ASP A 267 0.76 12.95 4.12
C ASP A 267 1.26 11.49 4.22
N GLN A 268 1.54 11.00 5.43
CA GLN A 268 1.97 9.62 5.64
C GLN A 268 0.90 8.59 5.28
N PHE A 269 -0.37 8.80 5.64
CA PHE A 269 -1.46 7.90 5.28
C PHE A 269 -1.65 7.86 3.76
N LEU A 270 -1.57 9.01 3.09
CA LEU A 270 -1.63 9.06 1.63
C LEU A 270 -0.43 8.33 1.02
N THR A 271 0.81 8.61 1.43
CA THR A 271 1.99 8.05 0.76
C THR A 271 2.30 6.60 1.14
N ASN A 272 2.04 6.20 2.38
CA ASN A 272 2.34 4.86 2.90
C ASN A 272 1.14 3.90 2.87
N GLY A 273 -0.08 4.43 2.70
CA GLY A 273 -1.31 3.65 2.57
C GLY A 273 -1.88 3.77 1.15
N ILE A 274 -2.63 4.84 0.89
CA ILE A 274 -3.45 4.99 -0.33
C ILE A 274 -2.63 4.90 -1.63
N ALA A 275 -1.50 5.61 -1.73
CA ALA A 275 -0.70 5.61 -2.95
C ALA A 275 -0.09 4.23 -3.27
N ARG A 276 0.12 3.39 -2.26
CA ARG A 276 0.68 2.04 -2.48
C ARG A 276 -0.30 1.11 -3.16
N VAL A 277 -1.61 1.30 -2.92
CA VAL A 277 -2.69 0.49 -3.52
C VAL A 277 -3.22 1.05 -4.84
N VAL A 278 -2.53 2.04 -5.42
CA VAL A 278 -2.86 2.63 -6.72
C VAL A 278 -1.77 2.23 -7.72
N TYR A 279 -2.16 1.61 -8.82
CA TYR A 279 -1.24 1.24 -9.91
C TYR A 279 -1.78 1.68 -11.27
N GLY A 280 -0.97 2.45 -12.00
CA GLY A 280 -1.45 3.15 -13.19
C GLY A 280 -2.65 4.03 -12.84
N ASN A 281 -3.78 3.82 -13.52
CA ASN A 281 -5.04 4.52 -13.23
C ASN A 281 -6.08 3.64 -12.53
N GLN A 282 -5.65 2.61 -11.79
CA GLN A 282 -6.55 1.74 -11.03
C GLN A 282 -6.20 1.68 -9.55
N LEU A 283 -7.22 1.38 -8.76
CA LEU A 283 -7.13 1.02 -7.35
C LEU A 283 -7.09 -0.49 -7.23
N ASP A 284 -6.43 -0.97 -6.18
CA ASP A 284 -6.51 -2.37 -5.81
C ASP A 284 -7.91 -2.74 -5.35
N TYR A 285 -8.53 -3.65 -6.11
CA TYR A 285 -9.87 -4.15 -5.89
C TYR A 285 -10.07 -4.79 -4.51
N SER A 286 -9.02 -5.37 -3.91
CA SER A 286 -9.07 -5.99 -2.58
C SER A 286 -9.28 -4.97 -1.47
N THR A 287 -8.96 -3.70 -1.73
CA THR A 287 -8.98 -2.62 -0.73
C THR A 287 -10.25 -1.76 -0.79
N MET A 288 -11.22 -2.18 -1.61
CA MET A 288 -12.51 -1.52 -1.84
C MET A 288 -13.66 -2.12 -1.01
N GLY A 289 -13.39 -3.16 -0.21
CA GLY A 289 -14.40 -3.98 0.45
C GLY A 289 -15.52 -4.38 -0.52
N ARG A 290 -16.78 -4.12 -0.18
CA ARG A 290 -17.92 -4.48 -1.05
C ARG A 290 -18.02 -3.69 -2.37
N GLN A 291 -17.29 -2.58 -2.52
CA GLN A 291 -17.47 -1.63 -3.65
C GLN A 291 -16.61 -1.97 -4.88
N ILE A 292 -16.31 -3.26 -5.08
CA ILE A 292 -15.33 -3.74 -6.06
C ILE A 292 -15.65 -3.36 -7.52
N ALA A 293 -16.93 -3.18 -7.85
CA ALA A 293 -17.38 -2.84 -9.21
C ALA A 293 -17.40 -1.33 -9.52
N SER A 294 -16.90 -0.45 -8.63
CA SER A 294 -17.04 1.01 -8.74
C SER A 294 -15.72 1.81 -8.77
N THR A 295 -14.60 1.20 -9.15
CA THR A 295 -13.25 1.80 -8.97
C THR A 295 -12.97 3.05 -9.79
N SER A 296 -13.54 3.19 -11.00
CA SER A 296 -13.23 4.29 -11.93
C SER A 296 -13.56 5.69 -11.38
N ARG A 297 -14.59 5.81 -10.53
CA ARG A 297 -15.00 7.11 -9.95
C ARG A 297 -13.99 7.68 -8.96
N TYR A 298 -13.19 6.82 -8.33
CA TYR A 298 -12.32 7.21 -7.23
C TYR A 298 -10.95 7.74 -7.70
N ILE A 299 -10.45 7.29 -8.87
CA ILE A 299 -9.11 7.65 -9.33
C ILE A 299 -9.00 9.12 -9.77
N ASP A 300 -10.03 9.67 -10.42
CA ASP A 300 -10.04 11.07 -10.85
C ASP A 300 -10.02 12.03 -9.65
N GLY A 301 -10.74 11.69 -8.59
CA GLY A 301 -10.69 12.42 -7.32
C GLY A 301 -9.31 12.38 -6.68
N PHE A 302 -8.63 11.24 -6.78
CA PHE A 302 -7.30 11.05 -6.18
C PHE A 302 -6.21 11.91 -6.83
N VAL A 303 -6.23 12.13 -8.15
CA VAL A 303 -5.29 13.06 -8.81
C VAL A 303 -5.40 14.47 -8.22
N LYS A 304 -6.64 14.94 -7.99
CA LYS A 304 -6.86 16.22 -7.34
C LYS A 304 -6.32 16.22 -5.89
N HIS A 305 -6.44 15.10 -5.16
CA HIS A 305 -5.94 14.98 -3.79
C HIS A 305 -4.42 15.15 -3.78
N LEU A 306 -3.74 14.51 -4.72
CA LEU A 306 -2.29 14.61 -4.92
C LEU A 306 -1.86 16.04 -5.26
N GLU A 307 -2.57 16.73 -6.17
CA GLU A 307 -2.27 18.12 -6.53
C GLU A 307 -2.38 19.06 -5.31
N PHE A 308 -3.42 18.87 -4.50
CA PHE A 308 -3.58 19.65 -3.27
C PHE A 308 -2.46 19.37 -2.27
N MET A 309 -2.14 18.10 -2.03
CA MET A 309 -1.07 17.71 -1.11
C MET A 309 0.31 18.16 -1.60
N LYS A 310 0.56 18.12 -2.92
CA LYS A 310 1.76 18.69 -3.55
C LYS A 310 1.94 20.16 -3.20
N SER A 311 0.85 20.95 -3.22
CA SER A 311 0.90 22.37 -2.87
C SER A 311 1.17 22.61 -1.38
N MET A 312 0.82 21.65 -0.52
CA MET A 312 0.97 21.74 0.94
C MET A 312 2.35 21.28 1.42
N PHE A 313 3.00 20.37 0.69
CA PHE A 313 4.30 19.78 1.07
C PHE A 313 5.35 20.03 -0.03
N PRO A 314 5.96 21.24 -0.08
CA PRO A 314 6.98 21.60 -1.07
C PRO A 314 8.15 20.59 -1.15
N GLN A 315 8.55 20.03 -0.01
CA GLN A 315 9.61 19.04 0.11
C GLN A 315 9.26 17.66 -0.50
N ARG A 316 7.98 17.40 -0.77
CA ARG A 316 7.48 16.13 -1.36
C ARG A 316 6.96 16.31 -2.79
N VAL A 317 7.13 17.49 -3.39
CA VAL A 317 6.74 17.76 -4.78
C VAL A 317 7.21 16.67 -5.76
N PRO A 318 8.46 16.14 -5.69
CA PRO A 318 8.89 15.08 -6.59
C PRO A 318 8.03 13.82 -6.50
N PHE A 319 7.67 13.38 -5.30
CA PHE A 319 6.83 12.19 -5.09
C PHE A 319 5.42 12.42 -5.65
N TYR A 320 4.78 13.53 -5.27
CA TYR A 320 3.41 13.81 -5.71
C TYR A 320 3.33 13.99 -7.23
N GLN A 321 4.29 14.70 -7.82
CA GLN A 321 4.33 14.90 -9.27
C GLN A 321 4.57 13.58 -10.01
N ASP A 322 5.46 12.72 -9.49
CA ASP A 322 5.68 11.38 -10.05
C ASP A 322 4.42 10.52 -10.02
N MET A 323 3.72 10.50 -8.88
CA MET A 323 2.47 9.77 -8.73
C MET A 323 1.38 10.27 -9.69
N ILE A 324 1.23 11.59 -9.81
CA ILE A 324 0.27 12.22 -10.75
C ILE A 324 0.61 11.85 -12.18
N ASP A 325 1.85 12.06 -12.60
CA ASP A 325 2.30 11.74 -13.97
C ASP A 325 2.14 10.25 -14.28
N GLY A 326 2.30 9.40 -13.28
CA GLY A 326 2.01 7.97 -13.32
C GLY A 326 0.53 7.65 -13.58
N ILE A 327 -0.37 8.23 -12.78
CA ILE A 327 -1.82 7.98 -12.90
C ILE A 327 -2.36 8.47 -14.24
N VAL A 328 -1.90 9.64 -14.73
CA VAL A 328 -2.34 10.21 -16.00
C VAL A 328 -1.61 9.63 -17.22
N GLY A 329 -0.73 8.64 -17.01
CA GLY A 329 -0.09 7.87 -18.09
C GLY A 329 1.05 8.57 -18.82
N LYS A 330 1.68 9.60 -18.23
CA LYS A 330 2.86 10.27 -18.83
C LYS A 330 4.15 9.46 -18.67
N LYS A 331 4.27 8.67 -17.59
CA LYS A 331 5.41 7.78 -17.29
C LYS A 331 4.98 6.66 -16.34
N PRO A 332 5.76 5.60 -16.15
CA PRO A 332 5.54 4.64 -15.08
C PRO A 332 5.64 5.28 -13.68
N GLN A 333 4.88 4.77 -12.72
CA GLN A 333 4.95 5.21 -11.32
C GLN A 333 6.25 4.70 -10.67
N ASN A 334 7.01 5.58 -10.02
CA ASN A 334 8.26 5.24 -9.34
C ASN A 334 8.02 4.80 -7.88
N ILE A 335 7.19 3.77 -7.72
CA ILE A 335 6.97 3.09 -6.44
C ILE A 335 7.32 1.62 -6.65
N ALA A 336 8.40 1.19 -6.02
CA ALA A 336 8.86 -0.19 -6.03
C ALA A 336 9.08 -0.69 -4.59
N GLY A 337 8.83 -1.96 -4.37
CA GLY A 337 9.11 -2.62 -3.09
C GLY A 337 8.13 -3.74 -2.75
N ASN A 338 8.28 -4.25 -1.52
CA ASN A 338 7.35 -5.17 -0.89
C ASN A 338 6.84 -4.51 0.39
N PHE A 339 5.52 -4.39 0.54
CA PHE A 339 4.88 -3.68 1.65
C PHE A 339 3.87 -4.61 2.31
N TYR A 340 4.16 -5.05 3.53
CA TYR A 340 3.26 -5.87 4.32
C TYR A 340 2.48 -5.02 5.33
N HIS A 341 1.16 -5.08 5.25
CA HIS A 341 0.22 -4.48 6.20
C HIS A 341 -0.20 -5.56 7.21
N TRP A 342 0.56 -5.66 8.31
CA TRP A 342 0.44 -6.71 9.31
C TRP A 342 -0.85 -6.68 10.14
N ASN A 343 -1.54 -5.54 10.22
CA ASN A 343 -2.86 -5.44 10.85
C ASN A 343 -3.98 -5.91 9.92
N SER A 344 -3.72 -6.00 8.61
CA SER A 344 -4.73 -6.24 7.57
C SER A 344 -4.61 -7.55 6.82
N ASP A 345 -3.62 -8.39 7.13
CA ASP A 345 -3.34 -9.61 6.37
C ASP A 345 -3.22 -9.32 4.85
N PHE A 346 -2.55 -8.22 4.50
CA PHE A 346 -2.46 -7.74 3.12
C PHE A 346 -1.02 -7.39 2.74
N MET A 347 -0.55 -7.89 1.60
CA MET A 347 0.80 -7.62 1.10
C MET A 347 0.74 -7.07 -0.32
N ILE A 348 1.56 -6.05 -0.58
CA ILE A 348 1.77 -5.48 -1.91
C ILE A 348 3.20 -5.80 -2.31
N HIS A 349 3.40 -6.20 -3.56
CA HIS A 349 4.72 -6.28 -4.17
C HIS A 349 4.67 -5.63 -5.55
N ARG A 350 5.54 -4.66 -5.81
CA ARG A 350 5.48 -3.89 -7.06
C ARG A 350 6.85 -3.39 -7.49
N SER A 351 6.97 -3.13 -8.77
CA SER A 351 8.07 -2.41 -9.42
C SER A 351 7.49 -1.28 -10.28
N MET A 352 8.34 -0.67 -11.13
CA MET A 352 7.85 0.26 -12.16
C MET A 352 7.12 -0.46 -13.31
N GLU A 353 7.28 -1.79 -13.44
CA GLU A 353 6.77 -2.55 -14.57
C GLU A 353 5.55 -3.41 -14.22
N PHE A 354 5.34 -3.72 -12.93
CA PHE A 354 4.20 -4.50 -12.48
C PHE A 354 3.81 -4.18 -11.05
N TYR A 355 2.61 -4.60 -10.69
CA TYR A 355 2.05 -4.58 -9.35
C TYR A 355 1.35 -5.91 -9.11
N THR A 356 1.58 -6.48 -7.93
CA THR A 356 0.84 -7.62 -7.43
C THR A 356 0.46 -7.37 -5.98
N SER A 357 -0.73 -7.80 -5.60
CA SER A 357 -1.19 -7.73 -4.22
C SER A 357 -1.74 -9.05 -3.78
N LEU A 358 -1.68 -9.31 -2.48
CA LEU A 358 -2.08 -10.55 -1.87
C LEU A 358 -3.01 -10.24 -0.71
N HIS A 359 -4.28 -10.60 -0.87
CA HIS A 359 -5.29 -10.49 0.18
C HIS A 359 -5.42 -11.83 0.90
N LEU A 360 -5.03 -11.81 2.16
CA LEU A 360 -5.15 -12.93 3.09
C LEU A 360 -6.20 -12.60 4.15
N CYS A 361 -6.52 -13.59 4.96
CA CYS A 361 -7.41 -13.41 6.09
C CYS A 361 -7.00 -14.38 7.19
N SER A 362 -7.18 -14.00 8.44
CA SER A 362 -6.89 -14.82 9.60
C SER A 362 -8.05 -14.72 10.58
N ALA A 363 -7.98 -15.45 11.69
CA ALA A 363 -8.90 -15.25 12.79
C ALA A 363 -8.87 -13.83 13.40
N ARG A 364 -7.88 -12.97 13.04
CA ARG A 364 -7.75 -11.58 13.52
C ARG A 364 -8.46 -10.56 12.63
N THR A 365 -8.75 -10.92 11.38
CA THR A 365 -9.27 -9.99 10.37
C THR A 365 -10.64 -10.43 9.86
N ILE A 366 -11.39 -9.46 9.35
CA ILE A 366 -12.58 -9.72 8.54
C ILE A 366 -12.11 -9.60 7.10
N GLY A 367 -12.14 -10.72 6.38
CA GLY A 367 -11.62 -10.78 5.03
C GLY A 367 -12.50 -10.07 4.01
N MET A 368 -13.82 -10.22 4.09
CA MET A 368 -14.72 -9.56 3.16
C MET A 368 -16.14 -9.41 3.71
N GLU A 369 -16.84 -8.39 3.22
CA GLU A 369 -18.26 -8.17 3.51
C GLU A 369 -19.12 -8.22 2.24
N SER A 370 -20.35 -8.70 2.44
CA SER A 370 -21.49 -8.40 1.60
C SER A 370 -22.49 -7.63 2.45
N LEU A 371 -22.81 -6.41 2.04
CA LEU A 371 -23.68 -5.52 2.81
C LEU A 371 -24.49 -4.67 1.83
N ASN A 372 -25.71 -4.31 2.21
CA ASN A 372 -26.59 -3.47 1.37
C ASN A 372 -26.83 -4.06 -0.04
N HIS A 373 -26.83 -5.39 -0.13
CA HIS A 373 -26.94 -6.17 -1.37
C HIS A 373 -25.78 -6.00 -2.36
N GLU A 374 -24.65 -5.46 -1.92
CA GLU A 374 -23.40 -5.36 -2.69
C GLU A 374 -22.48 -6.56 -2.41
N ASN A 375 -21.60 -6.87 -3.37
CA ASN A 375 -20.60 -7.94 -3.30
C ASN A 375 -21.18 -9.34 -2.99
N LEU A 376 -22.33 -9.67 -3.61
CA LEU A 376 -23.07 -10.89 -3.31
C LEU A 376 -22.26 -12.17 -3.53
N LYS A 377 -21.29 -12.17 -4.45
CA LYS A 377 -20.47 -13.34 -4.82
C LYS A 377 -19.07 -13.34 -4.20
N GLY A 378 -18.75 -12.39 -3.34
CA GLY A 378 -17.39 -12.13 -2.83
C GLY A 378 -16.77 -13.14 -1.87
N MET A 379 -17.34 -14.34 -1.72
CA MET A 379 -17.01 -15.18 -0.56
C MET A 379 -15.56 -15.69 -0.51
N TRP A 380 -14.92 -15.82 -1.67
CA TRP A 380 -13.56 -16.36 -1.79
C TRP A 380 -12.47 -15.27 -1.83
N GLN A 381 -12.86 -14.00 -1.88
CA GLN A 381 -11.94 -12.86 -2.04
C GLN A 381 -10.80 -12.79 -1.00
N PRO A 382 -10.99 -13.16 0.27
CA PRO A 382 -9.93 -12.98 1.25
C PRO A 382 -8.96 -14.16 1.37
N PHE A 383 -9.12 -15.22 0.56
CA PHE A 383 -8.40 -16.48 0.73
C PHE A 383 -7.25 -16.63 -0.26
N GLY A 384 -6.34 -15.66 -0.24
CA GLY A 384 -5.14 -15.66 -1.08
C GLY A 384 -5.38 -15.09 -2.47
N VAL A 385 -6.31 -14.13 -2.61
CA VAL A 385 -6.48 -13.46 -3.91
C VAL A 385 -5.21 -12.72 -4.28
N ASN A 386 -4.69 -12.98 -5.48
CA ASN A 386 -3.46 -12.43 -5.99
C ASN A 386 -3.68 -11.71 -7.34
N TYR A 387 -4.01 -10.41 -7.30
CA TYR A 387 -4.16 -9.61 -8.52
C TYR A 387 -2.82 -9.24 -9.13
N ILE A 388 -2.71 -9.30 -10.46
CA ILE A 388 -1.47 -9.00 -11.21
C ILE A 388 -1.75 -7.92 -12.26
N LEU A 389 -1.16 -6.74 -12.06
CA LEU A 389 -1.31 -5.59 -12.95
C LEU A 389 0.04 -5.25 -13.58
N ARG A 390 0.06 -5.04 -14.88
CA ARG A 390 1.22 -4.53 -15.65
C ARG A 390 0.81 -3.28 -16.42
N ARG A 391 -0.25 -3.39 -17.22
CA ARG A 391 -0.91 -2.28 -17.92
C ARG A 391 -1.83 -1.50 -16.98
N GLY A 392 -2.32 -2.14 -15.93
CA GLY A 392 -3.31 -1.57 -15.02
C GLY A 392 -4.73 -1.68 -15.55
N ASP A 393 -5.05 -2.51 -16.54
CA ASP A 393 -6.43 -2.73 -17.00
C ASP A 393 -6.82 -4.22 -17.05
N GLU A 394 -5.99 -5.10 -16.51
CA GLU A 394 -6.14 -6.56 -16.57
C GLU A 394 -7.46 -7.07 -16.00
N TYR A 395 -8.03 -6.37 -15.02
CA TYR A 395 -9.31 -6.72 -14.38
C TYR A 395 -10.38 -5.63 -14.52
N ARG A 396 -10.16 -4.63 -15.39
CA ARG A 396 -11.09 -3.48 -15.50
C ARG A 396 -12.48 -3.94 -15.92
N ASP A 397 -13.46 -3.64 -15.07
CA ASP A 397 -14.88 -3.97 -15.26
C ASP A 397 -15.14 -5.47 -15.50
N ILE A 398 -14.27 -6.36 -15.03
CA ILE A 398 -14.42 -7.81 -15.26
C ILE A 398 -15.41 -8.47 -14.29
N PHE A 399 -15.70 -7.84 -13.15
CA PHE A 399 -16.41 -8.46 -12.02
C PHE A 399 -17.82 -8.96 -12.34
N ASN A 400 -18.48 -8.36 -13.33
CA ASN A 400 -19.81 -8.78 -13.80
C ASN A 400 -19.76 -10.16 -14.50
N VAL A 401 -18.64 -10.51 -15.14
CA VAL A 401 -18.46 -11.78 -15.88
C VAL A 401 -17.48 -12.74 -15.20
N PHE A 402 -16.97 -12.38 -14.03
CA PHE A 402 -15.96 -13.14 -13.30
C PHE A 402 -16.52 -14.50 -12.85
N ASN A 403 -15.73 -15.57 -12.99
CA ASN A 403 -16.01 -16.81 -12.30
C ASN A 403 -15.58 -16.66 -10.83
N TRP A 404 -16.55 -16.39 -9.97
CA TRP A 404 -16.33 -16.14 -8.55
C TRP A 404 -15.85 -17.37 -7.75
N ASN A 405 -15.90 -18.58 -8.31
CA ASN A 405 -15.28 -19.78 -7.73
C ASN A 405 -13.81 -19.94 -8.09
N ARG A 406 -13.26 -19.09 -8.95
CA ARG A 406 -11.90 -19.21 -9.52
C ARG A 406 -11.18 -17.87 -9.48
N LEU A 407 -11.13 -17.23 -8.33
CA LEU A 407 -10.44 -15.94 -8.19
C LEU A 407 -8.91 -16.15 -8.30
N PRO A 408 -8.16 -15.21 -8.89
CA PRO A 408 -6.70 -15.30 -9.00
C PRO A 408 -6.05 -15.62 -7.65
N GLY A 409 -5.21 -16.66 -7.55
CA GLY A 409 -4.48 -17.06 -6.34
C GLY A 409 -5.21 -17.98 -5.35
N THR A 410 -6.53 -18.14 -5.43
CA THR A 410 -7.30 -18.92 -4.44
C THR A 410 -7.15 -20.42 -4.64
N THR A 411 -7.32 -21.19 -3.56
CA THR A 411 -7.45 -22.65 -3.58
C THR A 411 -8.78 -23.03 -2.95
N ASN A 412 -9.76 -23.44 -3.75
CA ASN A 412 -11.11 -23.69 -3.23
C ASN A 412 -11.92 -24.69 -4.08
N PRO A 413 -12.91 -25.35 -3.48
CA PRO A 413 -13.89 -26.15 -4.20
C PRO A 413 -14.73 -25.27 -5.14
N ASP A 414 -15.26 -25.88 -6.20
CA ASP A 414 -16.20 -25.22 -7.13
C ASP A 414 -17.59 -25.00 -6.49
N THR A 415 -17.66 -24.15 -5.47
CA THR A 415 -18.89 -23.89 -4.72
C THR A 415 -18.96 -22.42 -4.30
N LEU A 416 -20.16 -21.84 -4.39
CA LEU A 416 -20.42 -20.45 -4.06
C LEU A 416 -21.65 -20.31 -3.16
N LYS A 417 -21.57 -19.42 -2.19
CA LYS A 417 -22.68 -18.98 -1.35
C LYS A 417 -22.83 -17.47 -1.49
N LEU A 418 -24.06 -17.00 -1.63
CA LEU A 418 -24.35 -15.60 -1.90
C LEU A 418 -24.59 -14.80 -0.62
N GLY A 419 -24.20 -13.53 -0.62
CA GLY A 419 -24.58 -12.55 0.40
C GLY A 419 -23.97 -12.78 1.78
N ILE A 420 -22.83 -13.49 1.86
CA ILE A 420 -22.15 -13.73 3.14
C ILE A 420 -21.35 -12.49 3.53
N SER A 421 -21.52 -12.05 4.77
CA SER A 421 -20.76 -10.94 5.37
C SER A 421 -19.96 -11.42 6.58
N GLY A 422 -18.93 -10.65 6.96
CA GLY A 422 -18.09 -10.99 8.10
C GLY A 422 -17.24 -12.24 7.86
N ILE A 423 -16.81 -12.47 6.63
CA ILE A 423 -16.08 -13.70 6.26
C ILE A 423 -14.72 -13.70 6.97
N THR A 424 -14.45 -14.78 7.68
CA THR A 424 -13.16 -15.04 8.34
C THR A 424 -12.81 -16.53 8.27
N GLN A 425 -11.61 -16.90 8.69
CA GLN A 425 -11.22 -18.29 8.88
C GLN A 425 -10.72 -18.57 10.30
N GLN A 426 -10.50 -19.85 10.61
CA GLN A 426 -10.20 -20.32 11.97
C GLN A 426 -8.70 -20.24 12.32
N THR A 427 -7.85 -20.08 11.34
CA THR A 427 -6.39 -20.16 11.49
C THR A 427 -5.77 -18.81 11.82
N GLU A 428 -4.70 -18.84 12.62
CA GLU A 428 -3.95 -17.65 13.01
C GLU A 428 -2.58 -17.56 12.34
N PHE A 429 -2.06 -18.67 11.78
CA PHE A 429 -0.77 -18.71 11.10
C PHE A 429 -0.90 -18.14 9.67
N VAL A 430 -1.13 -16.84 9.60
CA VAL A 430 -1.33 -16.07 8.39
C VAL A 430 -0.58 -14.77 8.55
N GLY A 431 0.30 -14.43 7.62
CA GLY A 431 1.02 -13.16 7.70
C GLY A 431 2.20 -13.08 6.74
N GLY A 432 3.14 -12.18 7.01
CA GLY A 432 4.24 -11.90 6.11
C GLY A 432 5.52 -11.40 6.78
N VAL A 433 6.63 -11.52 6.06
CA VAL A 433 7.92 -10.91 6.38
C VAL A 433 8.35 -10.08 5.18
N SER A 434 8.91 -8.91 5.45
CA SER A 434 9.26 -7.92 4.42
C SER A 434 10.42 -7.05 4.89
N ASP A 435 11.36 -6.77 3.98
CA ASP A 435 12.42 -5.76 4.18
C ASP A 435 12.13 -4.42 3.51
N GLY A 436 10.94 -4.27 2.91
CA GLY A 436 10.57 -3.11 2.10
C GLY A 436 10.85 -3.28 0.60
N ASN A 437 11.65 -4.26 0.18
CA ASN A 437 11.97 -4.54 -1.23
C ASN A 437 11.44 -5.90 -1.69
N VAL A 438 11.74 -6.93 -0.91
CA VAL A 438 11.33 -8.32 -1.12
C VAL A 438 10.66 -8.84 0.15
N GLY A 439 9.96 -9.97 0.05
CA GLY A 439 9.24 -10.52 1.19
C GLY A 439 8.58 -11.85 0.90
N ALA A 440 8.07 -12.49 1.95
CA ALA A 440 7.30 -13.71 1.85
C ALA A 440 6.02 -13.61 2.67
N ALA A 441 4.98 -14.31 2.25
CA ALA A 441 3.70 -14.38 2.94
C ALA A 441 3.21 -15.82 3.06
N VAL A 442 2.43 -16.09 4.11
CA VAL A 442 1.84 -17.39 4.40
C VAL A 442 0.36 -17.26 4.71
N MET A 443 -0.42 -18.27 4.33
CA MET A 443 -1.75 -18.50 4.85
C MET A 443 -1.95 -20.00 5.09
N ASP A 444 -2.00 -20.38 6.37
CA ASP A 444 -2.67 -21.61 6.75
C ASP A 444 -4.16 -21.43 6.47
N PHE A 445 -4.64 -22.09 5.43
CA PHE A 445 -6.02 -22.01 4.98
C PHE A 445 -6.86 -23.10 5.64
N ASP A 446 -8.00 -22.71 6.22
CA ASP A 446 -9.04 -23.65 6.70
C ASP A 446 -10.42 -22.99 6.56
N TYR A 447 -11.09 -23.26 5.43
CA TYR A 447 -12.42 -22.74 5.17
C TYR A 447 -13.19 -23.65 4.21
N CYS A 448 -14.52 -23.74 4.40
CA CYS A 448 -15.41 -24.53 3.55
C CYS A 448 -14.89 -25.95 3.29
N ASN A 449 -14.59 -26.67 4.38
CA ASN A 449 -14.12 -28.06 4.36
C ASN A 449 -12.81 -28.30 3.61
N THR A 450 -12.04 -27.24 3.33
CA THR A 450 -10.81 -27.29 2.55
C THR A 450 -9.68 -26.67 3.35
N LYS A 451 -8.55 -27.37 3.41
CA LYS A 451 -7.34 -26.95 4.10
C LYS A 451 -6.17 -26.91 3.13
N ALA A 452 -5.26 -25.98 3.34
CA ALA A 452 -4.01 -25.89 2.58
C ALA A 452 -2.99 -25.04 3.35
N LYS A 453 -1.70 -25.26 3.09
CA LYS A 453 -0.63 -24.32 3.49
C LYS A 453 -0.16 -23.59 2.25
N LYS A 454 -0.53 -22.32 2.12
CA LYS A 454 -0.25 -21.49 0.95
C LYS A 454 0.84 -20.48 1.28
N ALA A 455 1.83 -20.37 0.41
CA ALA A 455 2.97 -19.49 0.59
C ALA A 455 3.32 -18.75 -0.70
N TRP A 456 3.77 -17.51 -0.56
CA TRP A 456 4.22 -16.65 -1.65
C TRP A 456 5.58 -16.04 -1.31
N PHE A 457 6.52 -16.10 -2.23
CA PHE A 457 7.91 -15.66 -2.05
C PHE A 457 8.26 -14.65 -3.15
N PHE A 458 8.32 -13.38 -2.80
CA PHE A 458 8.48 -12.25 -3.73
C PHE A 458 9.95 -11.85 -3.83
N PHE A 459 10.48 -11.77 -5.06
CA PHE A 459 11.84 -11.32 -5.39
C PHE A 459 11.80 -9.99 -6.15
N ASP A 460 12.76 -9.69 -7.02
CA ASP A 460 12.78 -8.45 -7.80
C ASP A 460 11.90 -8.50 -9.06
N LYS A 461 11.93 -9.60 -9.81
CA LYS A 461 11.23 -9.76 -11.10
C LYS A 461 10.14 -10.83 -11.09
N GLU A 462 10.13 -11.69 -10.09
CA GLU A 462 9.26 -12.85 -10.01
C GLU A 462 8.78 -13.08 -8.59
N TRP A 463 7.74 -13.89 -8.46
CA TRP A 463 7.42 -14.53 -7.20
C TRP A 463 7.11 -16.00 -7.40
N VAL A 464 7.39 -16.79 -6.35
CA VAL A 464 7.08 -18.22 -6.29
C VAL A 464 5.86 -18.40 -5.40
N ALA A 465 4.89 -19.17 -5.86
CA ALA A 465 3.73 -19.57 -5.08
C ALA A 465 3.77 -21.07 -4.84
N LEU A 466 3.75 -21.46 -3.57
CA LEU A 466 3.78 -22.85 -3.12
C LEU A 466 2.50 -23.20 -2.36
N GLY A 467 2.02 -24.41 -2.57
CA GLY A 467 0.92 -25.00 -1.83
C GLY A 467 1.28 -26.42 -1.42
N CYS A 468 0.94 -26.82 -0.20
CA CYS A 468 1.06 -28.20 0.26
C CYS A 468 -0.04 -28.53 1.28
N GLY A 469 -0.22 -29.83 1.58
CA GLY A 469 -1.24 -30.27 2.52
C GLY A 469 -2.66 -29.94 2.07
N ILE A 470 -2.90 -29.84 0.75
CA ILE A 470 -4.21 -29.49 0.20
C ILE A 470 -5.11 -30.71 0.38
N SER A 471 -6.09 -30.56 1.27
CA SER A 471 -7.06 -31.60 1.56
C SER A 471 -8.47 -31.01 1.62
N SER A 472 -9.46 -31.75 1.14
CA SER A 472 -10.86 -31.31 1.25
C SER A 472 -11.80 -32.48 1.48
N SER A 473 -12.84 -32.26 2.28
CA SER A 473 -13.98 -33.18 2.34
C SER A 473 -15.17 -32.71 1.51
N ASP A 474 -15.06 -31.58 0.80
CA ASP A 474 -16.09 -31.10 -0.11
C ASP A 474 -16.24 -32.01 -1.33
N ARG A 475 -17.48 -32.19 -1.81
CA ARG A 475 -17.80 -33.07 -2.94
C ARG A 475 -17.49 -32.44 -4.31
N HIS A 476 -17.29 -31.13 -4.37
CA HIS A 476 -16.95 -30.43 -5.61
C HIS A 476 -15.43 -30.44 -5.83
N ALA A 477 -15.00 -30.36 -7.09
CA ALA A 477 -13.59 -30.36 -7.42
C ALA A 477 -12.88 -29.12 -6.87
N VAL A 478 -11.73 -29.35 -6.23
CA VAL A 478 -10.82 -28.33 -5.73
C VAL A 478 -9.83 -27.97 -6.83
N ALA A 479 -9.55 -26.68 -6.97
CA ALA A 479 -8.50 -26.18 -7.85
C ALA A 479 -7.77 -25.01 -7.18
N THR A 480 -6.52 -24.80 -7.57
CA THR A 480 -5.81 -23.54 -7.33
C THR A 480 -5.84 -22.71 -8.60
N THR A 481 -6.39 -21.51 -8.54
CA THR A 481 -6.40 -20.60 -9.68
C THR A 481 -5.12 -19.78 -9.69
N LEU A 482 -4.40 -19.79 -10.81
CA LEU A 482 -3.19 -19.00 -10.99
C LEU A 482 -3.53 -17.56 -11.38
N ASN A 483 -4.46 -17.39 -12.34
CA ASN A 483 -5.01 -16.10 -12.69
C ASN A 483 -6.39 -16.23 -13.37
N GLN A 484 -7.15 -15.14 -13.33
CA GLN A 484 -8.37 -14.92 -14.11
C GLN A 484 -8.45 -13.44 -14.49
N CYS A 485 -8.13 -13.07 -15.73
CA CYS A 485 -8.06 -11.68 -16.18
C CYS A 485 -8.63 -11.52 -17.60
N LEU A 486 -8.69 -10.30 -18.14
CA LEU A 486 -9.14 -10.06 -19.51
C LEU A 486 -8.20 -10.74 -20.52
N LEU A 487 -8.75 -11.51 -21.46
CA LEU A 487 -7.99 -12.15 -22.52
C LEU A 487 -7.62 -11.11 -23.59
N LYS A 488 -6.33 -10.75 -23.66
CA LYS A 488 -5.83 -9.64 -24.51
C LYS A 488 -4.84 -10.07 -25.59
N THR A 489 -4.15 -11.18 -25.38
CA THR A 489 -3.27 -11.81 -26.37
C THR A 489 -3.60 -13.29 -26.45
N ASP A 490 -3.09 -13.97 -27.47
CA ASP A 490 -3.09 -15.43 -27.50
C ASP A 490 -2.38 -15.99 -26.26
N VAL A 491 -2.78 -17.20 -25.86
CA VAL A 491 -2.10 -17.95 -24.81
C VAL A 491 -1.03 -18.82 -25.48
N LYS A 492 0.21 -18.69 -25.04
CA LYS A 492 1.35 -19.46 -25.55
C LYS A 492 1.90 -20.40 -24.49
N THR A 493 2.46 -21.52 -24.93
CA THR A 493 3.10 -22.53 -24.10
C THR A 493 4.44 -22.92 -24.70
N ASP A 494 5.21 -23.76 -23.99
CA ASP A 494 6.41 -24.38 -24.53
C ASP A 494 6.16 -25.29 -25.74
N LYS A 495 4.89 -25.64 -26.00
CA LYS A 495 4.47 -26.53 -27.10
C LYS A 495 3.84 -25.77 -28.28
N GLY A 496 3.54 -24.48 -28.15
CA GLY A 496 2.96 -23.66 -29.21
C GLY A 496 1.95 -22.63 -28.70
N THR A 497 1.07 -22.19 -29.59
CA THR A 497 -0.05 -21.31 -29.23
C THR A 497 -1.31 -22.15 -29.00
N GLU A 498 -2.02 -21.90 -27.90
CA GLU A 498 -3.28 -22.57 -27.59
C GLU A 498 -4.44 -21.97 -28.38
N GLU A 499 -5.37 -22.81 -28.81
CA GLU A 499 -6.62 -22.35 -29.41
C GLU A 499 -7.53 -21.69 -28.37
N ARG A 500 -8.45 -20.83 -28.82
CA ARG A 500 -9.50 -20.29 -27.95
C ARG A 500 -10.41 -21.43 -27.50
N GLY A 501 -10.80 -21.43 -26.24
CA GLY A 501 -11.58 -22.51 -25.62
C GLY A 501 -10.94 -23.02 -24.34
N ILE A 502 -11.10 -24.32 -24.06
CA ILE A 502 -10.52 -24.98 -22.90
C ILE A 502 -9.41 -25.92 -23.35
N SER A 503 -8.19 -25.71 -22.86
CA SER A 503 -7.03 -26.58 -23.03
C SER A 503 -6.66 -27.24 -21.71
N ASN A 504 -6.38 -28.55 -21.74
CA ASN A 504 -5.77 -29.28 -20.63
C ASN A 504 -4.33 -29.62 -21.00
N LEU A 505 -3.39 -29.00 -20.31
CA LEU A 505 -1.97 -29.11 -20.53
C LEU A 505 -1.37 -30.08 -19.52
N ASP A 506 -0.68 -31.10 -20.02
CA ASP A 506 0.07 -32.05 -19.19
C ASP A 506 1.55 -31.63 -19.15
N ASN A 507 2.00 -31.24 -17.96
CA ASN A 507 3.36 -30.82 -17.63
C ASN A 507 3.93 -29.75 -18.59
N PRO A 508 3.23 -28.62 -18.81
CA PRO A 508 3.81 -27.51 -19.56
C PRO A 508 5.01 -26.94 -18.79
N ARG A 509 6.09 -26.56 -19.48
CA ARG A 509 7.22 -25.87 -18.81
C ARG A 509 6.84 -24.45 -18.43
N TRP A 510 6.06 -23.79 -19.29
CA TRP A 510 5.55 -22.46 -19.04
C TRP A 510 4.27 -22.18 -19.85
N VAL A 511 3.48 -21.24 -19.34
CA VAL A 511 2.36 -20.61 -20.04
C VAL A 511 2.63 -19.10 -20.05
N LEU A 512 2.35 -18.43 -21.17
CA LEU A 512 2.52 -16.98 -21.34
C LEU A 512 1.24 -16.37 -21.89
N HIS A 513 0.75 -15.34 -21.21
CA HIS A 513 -0.40 -14.54 -21.63
C HIS A 513 -0.16 -13.09 -21.23
N ASP A 514 -0.38 -12.15 -22.16
CA ASP A 514 -0.31 -10.71 -21.90
C ASP A 514 1.00 -10.22 -21.25
N SER A 515 2.12 -10.83 -21.66
CA SER A 515 3.45 -10.61 -21.08
C SER A 515 3.55 -10.97 -19.58
N ILE A 516 2.70 -11.87 -19.09
CA ILE A 516 2.79 -12.49 -17.78
C ILE A 516 3.08 -13.97 -17.99
N GLY A 517 4.29 -14.38 -17.61
CA GLY A 517 4.73 -15.76 -17.67
C GLY A 517 4.41 -16.53 -16.40
N TYR A 518 4.02 -17.78 -16.55
CA TYR A 518 3.81 -18.73 -15.47
C TYR A 518 4.72 -19.93 -15.76
N VAL A 519 5.66 -20.21 -14.87
CA VAL A 519 6.65 -21.29 -15.01
C VAL A 519 6.35 -22.37 -13.99
N PHE A 520 6.50 -23.63 -14.39
CA PHE A 520 6.23 -24.81 -13.57
C PHE A 520 7.55 -25.55 -13.34
N PRO A 521 8.20 -25.39 -12.18
CA PRO A 521 9.46 -26.06 -11.86
C PRO A 521 9.29 -27.57 -11.65
N GLU A 522 8.08 -27.98 -11.29
CA GLU A 522 7.67 -29.36 -11.10
C GLU A 522 6.61 -29.73 -12.15
N ASN A 523 6.36 -31.02 -12.29
CA ASN A 523 5.33 -31.53 -13.19
C ASN A 523 3.93 -31.17 -12.68
N GLU A 524 3.21 -30.35 -13.45
CA GLU A 524 1.88 -29.87 -13.09
C GLU A 524 0.87 -30.14 -14.21
N LYS A 525 -0.38 -30.42 -13.81
CA LYS A 525 -1.52 -30.40 -14.74
C LYS A 525 -2.13 -29.01 -14.73
N ILE A 526 -2.32 -28.43 -15.90
CA ILE A 526 -2.87 -27.08 -16.03
C ILE A 526 -4.10 -27.10 -16.91
N THR A 527 -5.18 -26.49 -16.44
CA THR A 527 -6.35 -26.17 -17.27
C THR A 527 -6.31 -24.69 -17.59
N VAL A 528 -6.36 -24.36 -18.88
CA VAL A 528 -6.50 -23.00 -19.41
C VAL A 528 -7.88 -22.87 -20.04
N SER A 529 -8.58 -21.79 -19.74
CA SER A 529 -9.75 -21.34 -20.47
C SER A 529 -9.47 -19.95 -21.04
N ALA A 530 -9.61 -19.81 -22.36
CA ALA A 530 -9.39 -18.56 -23.09
C ALA A 530 -10.58 -18.31 -24.02
N GLY A 531 -11.57 -17.54 -23.57
CA GLY A 531 -12.78 -17.29 -24.35
C GLY A 531 -13.79 -16.40 -23.66
N GLU A 532 -14.97 -16.27 -24.25
CA GLU A 532 -16.02 -15.40 -23.74
C GLU A 532 -16.63 -15.93 -22.43
N GLN A 533 -16.73 -15.07 -21.42
CA GLN A 533 -17.56 -15.25 -20.23
C GLN A 533 -18.66 -14.19 -20.21
N SER A 534 -19.80 -14.53 -19.60
CA SER A 534 -20.93 -13.61 -19.46
C SER A 534 -21.52 -13.61 -18.06
N GLY A 535 -22.16 -12.50 -17.71
CA GLY A 535 -22.84 -12.27 -16.44
C GLY A 535 -23.45 -10.88 -16.40
N SER A 536 -24.16 -10.54 -15.33
CA SER A 536 -24.85 -9.26 -15.20
C SER A 536 -24.35 -8.49 -13.98
N HIS A 537 -24.59 -7.17 -13.92
CA HIS A 537 -24.29 -6.42 -12.70
C HIS A 537 -25.18 -6.88 -11.52
N SER A 538 -26.41 -7.33 -11.82
CA SER A 538 -27.36 -7.86 -10.83
C SER A 538 -26.86 -9.08 -10.05
N ASP A 539 -25.90 -9.81 -10.62
CA ASP A 539 -25.28 -10.99 -10.02
C ASP A 539 -24.43 -10.66 -8.78
N ILE A 540 -23.88 -9.44 -8.72
CA ILE A 540 -22.96 -9.00 -7.67
C ILE A 540 -23.53 -7.84 -6.86
N TYR A 541 -24.53 -7.14 -7.40
CA TYR A 541 -25.27 -6.08 -6.74
C TYR A 541 -26.77 -6.23 -7.03
N ALA A 542 -27.62 -6.53 -6.04
CA ALA A 542 -29.01 -6.97 -6.31
C ALA A 542 -29.88 -5.95 -7.08
N PHE A 543 -29.58 -4.65 -6.98
CA PHE A 543 -30.28 -3.58 -7.71
C PHE A 543 -29.59 -3.20 -9.03
N GLY A 544 -28.53 -3.91 -9.40
CA GLY A 544 -27.79 -3.69 -10.63
C GLY A 544 -28.57 -4.09 -11.89
N SER A 545 -28.07 -3.66 -13.04
CA SER A 545 -28.63 -4.05 -14.34
C SER A 545 -28.64 -5.58 -14.50
N LYS A 546 -29.76 -6.10 -15.00
CA LYS A 546 -29.92 -7.51 -15.37
C LYS A 546 -29.42 -7.81 -16.79
N GLU A 547 -29.06 -6.78 -17.55
CA GLU A 547 -28.47 -6.94 -18.87
C GLU A 547 -27.18 -7.76 -18.79
N LYS A 548 -27.02 -8.69 -19.74
CA LYS A 548 -25.81 -9.51 -19.81
C LYS A 548 -24.67 -8.72 -20.45
N GLU A 549 -23.55 -8.74 -19.78
CA GLU A 549 -22.26 -8.31 -20.29
C GLU A 549 -21.46 -9.53 -20.72
N HIS A 550 -20.62 -9.35 -21.73
CA HIS A 550 -19.79 -10.39 -22.33
C HIS A 550 -18.37 -9.86 -22.43
N LYS A 551 -17.38 -10.63 -21.95
CA LYS A 551 -15.96 -10.30 -22.12
C LYS A 551 -15.16 -11.55 -22.39
N ASP A 552 -14.11 -11.41 -23.18
CA ASP A 552 -13.11 -12.44 -23.34
C ASP A 552 -12.21 -12.49 -22.09
N VAL A 553 -12.11 -13.66 -21.46
CA VAL A 553 -11.43 -13.92 -20.20
C VAL A 553 -10.40 -15.03 -20.37
N PHE A 554 -9.22 -14.82 -19.78
CA PHE A 554 -8.19 -15.83 -19.55
C PHE A 554 -8.35 -16.34 -18.13
N LEU A 555 -8.49 -17.65 -17.94
CA LEU A 555 -8.57 -18.32 -16.64
C LEU A 555 -7.62 -19.51 -16.66
N MET A 556 -6.76 -19.64 -15.65
CA MET A 556 -5.81 -20.74 -15.55
C MET A 556 -5.80 -21.36 -14.16
N THR A 557 -5.83 -22.69 -14.07
CA THR A 557 -5.92 -23.42 -12.81
C THR A 557 -5.05 -24.68 -12.77
N VAL A 558 -4.54 -25.01 -11.59
CA VAL A 558 -4.05 -26.35 -11.23
C VAL A 558 -5.21 -27.13 -10.59
N PRO A 559 -5.74 -28.18 -11.24
CA PRO A 559 -6.82 -28.99 -10.69
C PRO A 559 -6.27 -30.01 -9.66
N HIS A 560 -6.87 -30.03 -8.47
CA HIS A 560 -6.55 -30.98 -7.40
C HIS A 560 -7.51 -32.17 -7.33
N GLY A 561 -8.60 -32.13 -8.11
CA GLY A 561 -9.61 -33.17 -8.16
C GLY A 561 -10.67 -33.05 -7.06
N ILE A 562 -11.49 -34.08 -6.90
CA ILE A 562 -12.52 -34.17 -5.86
C ILE A 562 -11.88 -34.78 -4.61
N GLN A 563 -12.14 -34.16 -3.46
CA GLN A 563 -11.63 -34.60 -2.16
C GLN A 563 -10.13 -34.95 -2.19
N PRO A 564 -9.25 -34.01 -2.61
CA PRO A 564 -7.82 -34.24 -2.58
C PRO A 564 -7.36 -34.60 -1.16
N GLU A 565 -6.30 -35.39 -1.08
CA GLU A 565 -5.60 -35.71 0.17
C GLU A 565 -4.12 -35.37 -0.01
N ASN A 566 -3.65 -34.38 0.77
CA ASN A 566 -2.26 -33.93 0.77
C ASN A 566 -1.71 -33.54 -0.62
N ALA A 567 -2.54 -32.94 -1.47
CA ALA A 567 -2.08 -32.42 -2.75
C ALA A 567 -1.19 -31.16 -2.56
N SER A 568 -0.47 -30.79 -3.60
CA SER A 568 0.46 -29.66 -3.61
C SER A 568 0.41 -28.92 -4.95
N TYR A 569 0.98 -27.72 -4.98
CA TYR A 569 1.31 -27.03 -6.23
C TYR A 569 2.61 -26.24 -6.08
N ALA A 570 3.31 -26.02 -7.19
CA ALA A 570 4.41 -25.05 -7.27
C ALA A 570 4.40 -24.32 -8.62
N TYR A 571 4.34 -22.99 -8.59
CA TYR A 571 4.48 -22.18 -9.80
C TYR A 571 5.22 -20.88 -9.53
N ILE A 572 5.83 -20.32 -10.57
CA ILE A 572 6.54 -19.04 -10.56
C ILE A 572 5.81 -18.10 -11.51
N VAL A 573 5.59 -16.86 -11.10
CA VAL A 573 5.05 -15.82 -11.98
C VAL A 573 6.15 -14.83 -12.32
N VAL A 574 6.30 -14.54 -13.61
CA VAL A 574 7.27 -13.60 -14.17
C VAL A 574 6.51 -12.56 -15.00
N PRO A 575 6.16 -11.40 -14.44
CA PRO A 575 5.52 -10.33 -15.20
C PRO A 575 6.49 -9.66 -16.17
N SER A 576 5.91 -8.89 -17.10
CA SER A 576 6.64 -8.03 -18.05
C SER A 576 7.69 -8.76 -18.88
N VAL A 577 7.34 -9.96 -19.34
CA VAL A 577 8.27 -10.88 -20.00
C VAL A 577 7.87 -11.16 -21.45
N SER A 578 8.86 -11.24 -22.35
CA SER A 578 8.66 -11.65 -23.74
C SER A 578 8.64 -13.18 -23.87
N GLU A 579 8.15 -13.70 -24.99
CA GLU A 579 8.20 -15.16 -25.24
C GLU A 579 9.64 -15.69 -25.32
N GLN A 580 10.56 -14.91 -25.88
CA GLN A 580 11.97 -15.29 -25.95
C GLN A 580 12.60 -15.33 -24.55
N ASP A 581 12.34 -14.31 -23.74
CA ASP A 581 12.85 -14.24 -22.36
C ASP A 581 12.22 -15.32 -21.49
N MET A 582 10.96 -15.69 -21.72
CA MET A 582 10.32 -16.82 -21.04
C MET A 582 11.01 -18.15 -21.34
N LYS A 583 11.36 -18.41 -22.61
CA LYS A 583 12.12 -19.60 -22.98
C LYS A 583 13.44 -19.64 -22.22
N MET A 584 14.21 -18.55 -22.24
CA MET A 584 15.48 -18.44 -21.51
C MET A 584 15.32 -18.59 -20.00
N TYR A 585 14.28 -17.97 -19.41
CA TYR A 585 13.99 -18.09 -17.98
C TYR A 585 13.70 -19.55 -17.60
N SER A 586 12.89 -20.26 -18.41
CA SER A 586 12.52 -21.65 -18.15
C SER A 586 13.70 -22.63 -18.29
N GLU A 587 14.74 -22.28 -19.05
CA GLU A 587 15.97 -23.06 -19.20
C GLU A 587 16.91 -22.92 -18.00
N LYS A 588 16.92 -21.74 -17.37
CA LYS A 588 17.73 -21.47 -16.17
C LYS A 588 16.92 -20.66 -15.17
N ILE A 589 16.07 -21.37 -14.42
CA ILE A 589 15.26 -20.76 -13.36
C ILE A 589 16.21 -20.25 -12.25
N PRO A 590 16.21 -18.93 -11.94
CA PRO A 590 17.15 -18.34 -10.99
C PRO A 590 16.77 -18.58 -9.52
N VAL A 591 15.51 -18.94 -9.25
CA VAL A 591 15.01 -19.31 -7.91
C VAL A 591 15.12 -20.82 -7.69
N ARG A 592 15.31 -21.22 -6.44
CA ARG A 592 15.40 -22.61 -5.99
C ARG A 592 14.36 -22.86 -4.92
N ILE A 593 13.46 -23.82 -5.16
CA ILE A 593 12.55 -24.33 -4.13
C ILE A 593 13.38 -25.28 -3.25
N ILE A 594 13.59 -24.89 -2.00
CA ILE A 594 14.36 -25.67 -1.02
C ILE A 594 13.45 -26.69 -0.33
N ALA A 595 12.22 -26.29 -0.03
CA ALA A 595 11.21 -27.17 0.58
C ALA A 595 9.80 -26.70 0.26
N ASN A 596 8.88 -27.66 0.09
CA ASN A 596 7.44 -27.42 0.03
C ASN A 596 6.68 -28.53 0.78
N ASN A 597 6.63 -28.46 2.12
CA ASN A 597 5.94 -29.46 2.94
C ASN A 597 5.26 -28.82 4.15
N SER A 598 4.56 -29.64 4.95
CA SER A 598 3.74 -29.17 6.08
C SER A 598 4.54 -28.58 7.25
N ASN A 599 5.84 -28.84 7.33
CA ASN A 599 6.72 -28.29 8.36
C ASN A 599 7.39 -26.99 7.90
N VAL A 600 7.75 -26.90 6.61
CA VAL A 600 8.47 -25.76 6.06
C VAL A 600 8.25 -25.57 4.57
N GLN A 601 8.10 -24.30 4.18
CA GLN A 601 8.14 -23.85 2.78
C GLN A 601 9.27 -22.84 2.64
N ALA A 602 10.19 -23.07 1.71
CA ALA A 602 11.42 -22.30 1.60
C ALA A 602 11.86 -22.12 0.15
N VAL A 603 12.25 -20.89 -0.21
CA VAL A 603 12.73 -20.54 -1.54
C VAL A 603 13.97 -19.66 -1.41
N SER A 604 14.99 -19.94 -2.21
CA SER A 604 16.19 -19.10 -2.32
C SER A 604 16.38 -18.55 -3.73
N LYS A 605 16.96 -17.35 -3.82
CA LYS A 605 17.47 -16.77 -5.08
C LYS A 605 18.95 -16.45 -4.87
N PRO A 606 19.86 -17.40 -5.15
CA PRO A 606 21.26 -17.29 -4.78
C PRO A 606 21.96 -16.07 -5.40
N GLU A 607 21.64 -15.74 -6.66
CA GLU A 607 22.22 -14.59 -7.36
C GLU A 607 21.83 -13.24 -6.70
N GLN A 608 20.65 -13.17 -6.07
CA GLN A 608 20.21 -12.01 -5.27
C GLN A 608 20.67 -12.12 -3.79
N HIS A 609 21.18 -13.28 -3.37
CA HIS A 609 21.52 -13.62 -1.99
C HIS A 609 20.33 -13.46 -1.04
N VAL A 610 19.15 -13.90 -1.48
CA VAL A 610 17.93 -13.85 -0.69
C VAL A 610 17.47 -15.28 -0.42
N LEU A 611 17.27 -15.62 0.84
CA LEU A 611 16.61 -16.84 1.29
C LEU A 611 15.36 -16.44 2.08
N GLN A 612 14.21 -17.00 1.72
CA GLN A 612 12.95 -16.77 2.41
C GLN A 612 12.41 -18.12 2.89
N VAL A 613 12.04 -18.20 4.17
CA VAL A 613 11.63 -19.44 4.83
C VAL A 613 10.40 -19.20 5.70
N ILE A 614 9.42 -20.07 5.57
CA ILE A 614 8.20 -20.13 6.37
C ILE A 614 8.27 -21.41 7.19
N PHE A 615 8.56 -21.29 8.48
CA PHE A 615 8.55 -22.40 9.42
C PHE A 615 7.16 -22.57 10.02
N HIS A 616 6.43 -23.60 9.57
CA HIS A 616 5.15 -24.00 10.15
C HIS A 616 5.32 -24.71 11.49
N GLN A 617 6.51 -25.26 11.74
CA GLN A 617 6.94 -25.94 12.96
C GLN A 617 8.38 -25.54 13.31
N PRO A 618 8.80 -25.62 14.59
CA PRO A 618 10.20 -25.49 14.96
C PRO A 618 11.08 -26.47 14.17
N GLY A 619 12.25 -26.03 13.71
CA GLY A 619 13.06 -26.87 12.83
C GLY A 619 14.25 -26.15 12.23
N LYS A 620 14.81 -26.75 11.17
CA LYS A 620 15.97 -26.24 10.44
C LYS A 620 15.77 -26.37 8.93
N VAL A 621 16.41 -25.49 8.18
CA VAL A 621 16.52 -25.51 6.73
C VAL A 621 17.97 -25.33 6.33
N GLU A 622 18.45 -26.18 5.44
CA GLU A 622 19.76 -26.05 4.80
C GLU A 622 19.58 -25.43 3.41
N ALA A 623 20.25 -24.30 3.14
CA ALA A 623 20.21 -23.61 1.86
C ALA A 623 21.49 -22.79 1.66
N ASP A 624 22.01 -22.76 0.42
CA ASP A 624 23.13 -21.90 0.02
C ASP A 624 24.37 -21.97 0.95
N SER A 625 24.74 -23.19 1.36
CA SER A 625 25.85 -23.49 2.30
C SER A 625 25.66 -22.94 3.71
N MET A 626 24.41 -22.70 4.10
CA MET A 626 24.02 -22.21 5.42
C MET A 626 22.92 -23.10 5.99
N THR A 627 22.90 -23.27 7.31
CA THR A 627 21.78 -23.86 8.03
C THR A 627 21.11 -22.79 8.88
N LEU A 628 19.81 -22.58 8.66
CA LEU A 628 18.97 -21.71 9.47
C LEU A 628 18.08 -22.58 10.36
N GLY A 629 18.07 -22.34 11.66
CA GLY A 629 17.22 -23.01 12.63
C GLY A 629 16.40 -22.04 13.47
N VAL A 630 15.20 -22.47 13.86
CA VAL A 630 14.27 -21.72 14.70
C VAL A 630 13.67 -22.62 15.79
N ASP A 631 13.36 -22.05 16.95
CA ASP A 631 12.73 -22.77 18.07
C ASP A 631 11.19 -22.65 18.10
N GLN A 632 10.61 -21.79 17.25
CA GLN A 632 9.18 -21.52 17.14
C GLN A 632 8.76 -21.36 15.67
N PRO A 633 7.49 -21.64 15.32
CA PRO A 633 6.93 -21.29 14.02
C PRO A 633 7.05 -19.79 13.75
N CYS A 634 7.63 -19.42 12.61
CA CYS A 634 7.86 -18.02 12.23
C CYS A 634 8.20 -17.90 10.74
N LEU A 635 8.24 -16.67 10.22
CA LEU A 635 8.78 -16.37 8.91
C LEU A 635 10.16 -15.75 9.07
N VAL A 636 11.12 -16.21 8.29
CA VAL A 636 12.49 -15.69 8.29
C VAL A 636 12.91 -15.38 6.87
N MET A 637 13.47 -14.19 6.67
CA MET A 637 14.11 -13.79 5.43
C MET A 637 15.54 -13.36 5.69
N ILE A 638 16.48 -13.89 4.92
CA ILE A 638 17.89 -13.54 4.98
C ILE A 638 18.26 -12.86 3.67
N ASN A 639 18.92 -11.70 3.75
CA ASN A 639 19.65 -11.12 2.63
C ASN A 639 21.14 -10.96 2.96
N ARG A 640 21.93 -10.35 2.06
CA ARG A 640 23.39 -10.19 2.22
C ARG A 640 23.85 -9.63 3.57
N SER A 641 23.02 -8.81 4.24
CA SER A 641 23.48 -7.99 5.39
C SER A 641 22.65 -8.16 6.66
N ALA A 642 21.50 -8.81 6.58
CA ALA A 642 20.56 -8.86 7.69
C ALA A 642 19.58 -10.02 7.57
N VAL A 643 18.93 -10.28 8.69
CA VAL A 643 17.81 -11.22 8.81
C VAL A 643 16.59 -10.42 9.25
N TRP A 644 15.44 -10.72 8.64
CA TRP A 644 14.14 -10.25 9.05
C TRP A 644 13.35 -11.45 9.56
N VAL A 645 12.67 -11.28 10.68
CA VAL A 645 11.80 -12.30 11.26
C VAL A 645 10.46 -11.70 11.61
N SER A 646 9.39 -12.43 11.39
CA SER A 646 8.06 -12.08 11.88
C SER A 646 7.34 -13.30 12.44
N ASP A 647 6.44 -13.05 13.39
CA ASP A 647 5.47 -14.02 13.85
C ASP A 647 4.13 -13.76 13.17
N PRO A 648 3.68 -14.64 12.27
CA PRO A 648 2.42 -14.45 11.56
C PRO A 648 1.20 -14.61 12.48
N THR A 649 1.35 -15.18 13.68
CA THR A 649 0.24 -15.29 14.64
C THR A 649 -0.01 -14.00 15.42
N GLY A 650 1.03 -13.18 15.59
CA GLY A 650 1.02 -11.96 16.40
C GLY A 650 0.94 -12.23 17.92
N LYS A 651 1.43 -13.39 18.38
CA LYS A 651 1.32 -13.86 19.77
C LYS A 651 2.67 -14.12 20.45
N LEU A 652 3.71 -14.44 19.69
CA LEU A 652 5.03 -14.73 20.22
C LEU A 652 5.70 -13.45 20.72
N GLN A 653 6.33 -13.54 21.89
CA GLN A 653 7.14 -12.44 22.44
C GLN A 653 8.57 -12.46 21.90
N SER A 654 9.09 -13.65 21.58
CA SER A 654 10.44 -13.83 21.06
C SER A 654 10.58 -15.15 20.30
N VAL A 655 11.59 -15.21 19.45
CA VAL A 655 12.04 -16.42 18.73
C VAL A 655 13.56 -16.52 18.82
N THR A 656 14.09 -17.73 19.03
CA THR A 656 15.52 -17.99 18.94
C THR A 656 15.87 -18.41 17.52
N LEU A 657 16.70 -17.60 16.86
CA LEU A 657 17.26 -17.90 15.55
C LEU A 657 18.67 -18.44 15.70
N THR A 658 18.99 -19.47 14.94
CA THR A 658 20.31 -20.08 14.88
C THR A 658 20.78 -20.11 13.44
N LEU A 659 21.92 -19.49 13.17
CA LEU A 659 22.55 -19.50 11.86
C LEU A 659 23.87 -20.26 11.95
N GLU A 660 24.08 -21.20 11.03
CA GLU A 660 25.32 -21.94 10.90
C GLU A 660 25.86 -21.79 9.48
N LYS A 661 27.13 -21.43 9.36
CA LYS A 661 27.82 -21.24 8.07
C LYS A 661 29.30 -21.61 8.24
N ASN A 662 29.82 -22.44 7.33
CA ASN A 662 31.21 -22.91 7.37
C ASN A 662 31.62 -23.53 8.73
N GLY A 663 30.71 -24.25 9.39
CA GLY A 663 30.94 -24.87 10.70
C GLY A 663 30.93 -23.90 11.89
N ILE A 664 30.72 -22.60 11.66
CA ILE A 664 30.55 -21.61 12.72
C ILE A 664 29.05 -21.40 12.96
N LYS A 665 28.64 -21.46 14.22
CA LYS A 665 27.25 -21.32 14.66
C LYS A 665 27.08 -20.07 15.51
N GLU A 666 26.06 -19.28 15.19
CA GLU A 666 25.65 -18.10 15.94
C GLU A 666 24.16 -18.23 16.26
N SER A 667 23.77 -17.93 17.50
CA SER A 667 22.37 -17.99 17.94
C SER A 667 21.98 -16.67 18.61
N GLN A 668 20.78 -16.17 18.32
CA GLN A 668 20.26 -14.93 18.87
C GLN A 668 18.79 -15.10 19.27
N VAL A 669 18.44 -14.63 20.47
CA VAL A 669 17.04 -14.45 20.88
C VAL A 669 16.56 -13.12 20.34
N VAL A 670 15.55 -13.16 19.48
CA VAL A 670 14.95 -11.98 18.87
C VAL A 670 13.66 -11.63 19.58
N LYS A 671 13.58 -10.44 20.15
CA LYS A 671 12.32 -9.89 20.65
C LYS A 671 11.45 -9.48 19.47
N LEU A 672 10.21 -9.94 19.46
CA LEU A 672 9.26 -9.63 18.41
C LEU A 672 8.43 -8.39 18.76
N PRO A 673 7.97 -7.63 17.76
CA PRO A 673 7.05 -6.52 17.97
C PRO A 673 5.76 -6.97 18.67
N SER A 674 5.27 -6.13 19.59
CA SER A 674 4.10 -6.39 20.44
C SER A 674 2.99 -5.37 20.22
N GLU A 675 1.86 -5.55 20.89
CA GLU A 675 0.72 -4.62 20.88
C GLU A 675 0.19 -4.35 19.45
N ASP A 676 0.22 -3.11 19.02
CA ASP A 676 -0.30 -2.62 17.75
C ASP A 676 0.64 -2.91 16.56
N GLU A 677 1.90 -3.27 16.86
CA GLU A 677 2.94 -3.65 15.90
C GLU A 677 3.07 -5.18 15.71
N ARG A 678 2.23 -5.99 16.36
CA ARG A 678 2.27 -7.47 16.27
C ARG A 678 2.22 -7.95 14.81
N GLY A 679 3.11 -8.87 14.44
CA GLY A 679 3.23 -9.39 13.07
C GLY A 679 4.16 -8.58 12.15
N LYS A 680 4.62 -7.39 12.57
CA LYS A 680 5.62 -6.61 11.85
C LYS A 680 6.97 -7.35 11.77
N SER A 681 7.67 -7.18 10.65
CA SER A 681 9.04 -7.67 10.48
C SER A 681 10.02 -7.01 11.47
N GLN A 682 10.75 -7.81 12.23
CA GLN A 682 11.88 -7.39 13.04
C GLN A 682 13.18 -7.63 12.28
N ARG A 683 13.96 -6.57 12.05
CA ARG A 683 15.30 -6.66 11.48
C ARG A 683 16.34 -6.95 12.57
N ILE A 684 17.27 -7.84 12.29
CA ILE A 684 18.44 -8.16 13.11
C ILE A 684 19.66 -8.41 12.21
N SER A 685 20.84 -8.53 12.81
CA SER A 685 22.09 -8.80 12.11
C SER A 685 22.82 -9.96 12.76
N PHE A 686 23.36 -10.85 11.93
CA PHE A 686 24.28 -11.91 12.33
C PHE A 686 25.68 -11.56 11.86
N THR A 687 26.69 -11.79 12.71
CA THR A 687 28.10 -11.62 12.33
C THR A 687 28.48 -12.52 11.14
N LEU A 688 27.89 -13.73 11.07
CA LEU A 688 28.09 -14.69 9.98
C LEU A 688 27.64 -14.20 8.59
N LEU A 689 26.75 -13.21 8.51
CA LEU A 689 26.26 -12.66 7.24
C LEU A 689 27.13 -11.53 6.70
N ASN A 690 27.73 -10.74 7.60
CA ASN A 690 28.56 -9.60 7.22
C ASN A 690 29.95 -10.00 6.68
N GLY A 691 30.22 -11.32 6.61
CA GLY A 691 31.52 -11.86 6.30
C GLY A 691 32.54 -11.53 7.39
N VAL A 692 33.68 -12.20 7.35
CA VAL A 692 34.86 -11.90 8.18
C VAL A 692 35.53 -10.58 7.73
N TYR A 693 34.78 -9.67 7.08
CA TYR A 693 35.29 -8.58 6.24
C TYR A 693 34.90 -7.18 6.75
N ALA A 694 34.80 -7.01 8.06
CA ALA A 694 34.79 -5.68 8.66
C ALA A 694 35.56 -5.74 9.97
N THR A 695 36.61 -4.93 10.08
CA THR A 695 37.30 -4.75 11.36
C THR A 695 36.39 -4.05 12.36
N GLY A 696 36.52 -4.37 13.64
CA GLY A 696 35.75 -3.74 14.71
C GLY A 696 35.92 -2.22 14.76
N THR A 697 35.01 -1.53 15.45
CA THR A 697 34.92 -0.07 15.51
C THR A 697 36.18 0.60 16.10
N PHE A 698 36.90 -0.08 16.99
CA PHE A 698 38.10 0.43 17.64
C PHE A 698 39.30 -0.44 17.26
N LEU A 699 40.41 0.21 16.90
CA LEU A 699 41.64 -0.43 16.47
C LEU A 699 42.77 -0.07 17.43
N LEU A 700 43.11 -0.99 18.32
CA LEU A 700 44.17 -0.80 19.31
C LEU A 700 45.46 -1.43 18.77
N GLU A 701 46.47 -0.62 18.48
CA GLU A 701 47.73 -1.06 17.84
C GLU A 701 48.37 -2.26 18.54
N LYS A 702 48.32 -2.28 19.88
CA LYS A 702 48.92 -3.35 20.71
C LYS A 702 48.22 -4.70 20.55
N GLU A 703 46.99 -4.72 20.04
CA GLU A 703 46.16 -5.92 19.87
C GLU A 703 46.22 -6.47 18.44
N LEU A 704 46.81 -5.72 17.51
CA LEU A 704 46.92 -6.12 16.11
C LEU A 704 48.26 -6.83 15.86
N SER A 705 48.24 -7.99 15.20
CA SER A 705 49.45 -8.74 14.91
C SER A 705 50.24 -8.15 13.72
N TRP A 706 51.56 -8.10 13.86
CA TRP A 706 52.48 -7.84 12.76
C TRP A 706 52.70 -9.11 11.92
N GLU A 707 52.59 -8.97 10.60
CA GLU A 707 52.93 -9.98 9.61
C GLU A 707 54.32 -9.68 9.04
N ILE A 708 55.24 -10.64 9.17
CA ILE A 708 56.62 -10.50 8.67
C ILE A 708 56.63 -10.90 7.20
N LEU A 709 56.99 -9.95 6.32
CA LEU A 709 57.01 -10.17 4.87
C LEU A 709 58.40 -10.60 4.36
N GLY A 710 59.42 -10.56 5.22
CA GLY A 710 60.81 -10.82 4.87
C GLY A 710 61.55 -9.57 4.37
N GLY A 711 62.88 -9.66 4.21
CA GLY A 711 63.69 -8.55 3.69
C GLY A 711 63.71 -7.27 4.55
N GLY A 712 63.45 -7.39 5.85
CA GLY A 712 63.34 -6.26 6.79
C GLY A 712 62.01 -5.48 6.67
N VAL A 713 60.99 -6.07 6.02
CA VAL A 713 59.65 -5.49 5.90
C VAL A 713 58.64 -6.29 6.72
N LYS A 714 57.79 -5.59 7.47
CA LYS A 714 56.64 -6.18 8.16
C LYS A 714 55.43 -5.26 8.02
N ARG A 715 54.23 -5.82 8.05
CA ARG A 715 52.97 -5.04 7.96
C ARG A 715 52.01 -5.36 9.08
N GLN A 716 51.15 -4.43 9.41
CA GLN A 716 50.05 -4.57 10.36
C GLN A 716 48.79 -4.03 9.70
N ILE A 717 47.78 -4.87 9.53
CA ILE A 717 46.50 -4.48 8.92
C ILE A 717 45.70 -3.75 9.99
N LEU A 718 45.27 -2.52 9.69
CA LEU A 718 44.51 -1.68 10.60
C LEU A 718 43.01 -1.91 10.38
N GLY A 719 42.32 -0.98 9.70
CA GLY A 719 40.89 -1.07 9.42
C GLY A 719 40.62 -1.48 7.98
N TYR A 720 39.64 -2.35 7.76
CA TYR A 720 39.18 -2.68 6.42
C TYR A 720 37.69 -3.05 6.35
N ASP A 721 37.08 -2.75 5.22
CA ASP A 721 35.80 -3.29 4.74
C ASP A 721 35.91 -3.65 3.25
N LYS A 722 34.78 -3.84 2.54
CA LYS A 722 34.82 -4.13 1.09
C LYS A 722 35.29 -2.94 0.23
N HIS A 723 35.34 -1.73 0.77
CA HIS A 723 35.61 -0.50 0.04
C HIS A 723 37.00 0.08 0.35
N LEU A 724 37.51 -0.12 1.56
CA LEU A 724 38.75 0.49 2.03
C LEU A 724 39.57 -0.50 2.84
N MET A 725 40.90 -0.45 2.70
CA MET A 725 41.82 -1.09 3.63
C MET A 725 42.95 -0.12 3.98
N VAL A 726 43.28 -0.02 5.27
CA VAL A 726 44.43 0.74 5.77
C VAL A 726 45.45 -0.22 6.39
N VAL A 727 46.72 -0.08 6.01
CA VAL A 727 47.82 -0.96 6.43
C VAL A 727 48.99 -0.11 6.88
N LYS A 728 49.61 -0.48 8.01
CA LYS A 728 50.88 0.08 8.45
C LYS A 728 52.02 -0.84 8.02
N VAL A 729 52.99 -0.33 7.29
CA VAL A 729 54.14 -1.11 6.79
C VAL A 729 55.42 -0.52 7.37
N ALA A 730 56.14 -1.30 8.17
CA ALA A 730 57.42 -0.91 8.77
C ALA A 730 58.58 -1.50 7.98
N PHE A 731 59.59 -0.66 7.74
CA PHE A 731 60.78 -1.00 6.99
C PHE A 731 62.03 -0.78 7.85
N GLU A 732 62.96 -1.73 7.78
CA GLU A 732 64.34 -1.54 8.24
C GLU A 732 65.15 -0.74 7.21
N LYS A 733 66.23 -0.08 7.66
CA LYS A 733 67.10 0.68 6.76
C LYS A 733 67.70 -0.24 5.69
N GLY A 734 67.57 0.14 4.43
CA GLY A 734 68.06 -0.61 3.28
C GLY A 734 67.06 -1.63 2.71
N SER A 735 65.93 -1.87 3.39
CA SER A 735 64.86 -2.73 2.86
C SER A 735 64.27 -2.19 1.56
N VAL A 736 63.93 -3.10 0.65
CA VAL A 736 63.36 -2.79 -0.66
C VAL A 736 61.97 -3.41 -0.78
N GLY A 737 60.95 -2.57 -0.91
CA GLY A 737 59.66 -2.96 -1.43
C GLY A 737 59.77 -3.07 -2.95
N MET A 738 59.91 -4.30 -3.44
CA MET A 738 60.12 -4.60 -4.86
C MET A 738 59.07 -3.93 -5.74
N PRO A 739 59.45 -3.41 -6.93
CA PRO A 739 58.50 -2.85 -7.88
C PRO A 739 57.41 -3.87 -8.24
N HIS A 740 56.15 -3.47 -8.06
CA HIS A 740 54.99 -4.32 -8.32
C HIS A 740 53.80 -3.47 -8.78
N THR A 741 52.69 -4.12 -9.11
CA THR A 741 51.47 -3.47 -9.58
C THR A 741 50.23 -4.24 -9.11
N HIS A 742 49.11 -3.54 -8.98
CA HIS A 742 47.82 -4.12 -8.60
C HIS A 742 46.65 -3.24 -9.08
N ILE A 743 45.47 -3.86 -9.21
CA ILE A 743 44.23 -3.20 -9.66
C ILE A 743 43.71 -2.12 -8.71
N HIS A 744 44.13 -2.16 -7.44
CA HIS A 744 43.66 -1.26 -6.39
C HIS A 744 44.28 0.13 -6.56
N THR A 745 43.49 1.17 -6.28
CA THR A 745 44.03 2.52 -6.09
C THR A 745 44.71 2.58 -4.73
N GLN A 746 45.91 3.18 -4.66
CA GLN A 746 46.66 3.31 -3.41
C GLN A 746 47.04 4.77 -3.12
N SER A 747 46.89 5.16 -1.86
CA SER A 747 47.47 6.38 -1.31
C SER A 747 48.31 6.03 -0.09
N THR A 748 49.57 6.48 -0.07
CA THR A 748 50.52 6.17 1.00
C THR A 748 50.98 7.44 1.68
N PHE A 749 50.99 7.43 3.01
CA PHE A 749 51.53 8.48 3.86
C PHE A 749 52.81 8.00 4.57
N VAL A 750 53.86 8.83 4.58
CA VAL A 750 55.10 8.53 5.29
C VAL A 750 54.95 8.97 6.74
N ALA A 751 54.68 8.03 7.64
CA ALA A 751 54.50 8.31 9.06
C ALA A 751 55.84 8.58 9.77
N SER A 752 56.93 7.92 9.34
CA SER A 752 58.29 8.13 9.86
C SER A 752 59.33 7.58 8.89
N GLY A 753 60.58 8.06 8.97
CA GLY A 753 61.71 7.60 8.15
C GLY A 753 61.86 8.37 6.83
N LYS A 754 62.67 7.81 5.92
CA LYS A 754 62.89 8.35 4.56
C LYS A 754 62.92 7.23 3.53
N PHE A 755 62.26 7.47 2.41
CA PHE A 755 62.04 6.46 1.36
C PHE A 755 62.36 7.04 -0.01
N GLU A 756 63.14 6.31 -0.79
CA GLU A 756 63.22 6.52 -2.22
C GLU A 756 62.04 5.79 -2.87
N VAL A 757 61.10 6.55 -3.42
CA VAL A 757 59.87 6.04 -4.03
C VAL A 757 59.99 6.17 -5.54
N VAL A 758 59.70 5.08 -6.24
CA VAL A 758 59.67 5.03 -7.71
C VAL A 758 58.25 4.69 -8.15
N ILE A 759 57.64 5.56 -8.95
CA ILE A 759 56.32 5.36 -9.55
C ILE A 759 56.46 5.62 -11.04
N ASP A 760 56.15 4.63 -11.87
CA ASP A 760 56.20 4.74 -13.33
C ASP A 760 57.54 5.31 -13.84
N GLY A 761 58.65 4.78 -13.30
CA GLY A 761 60.02 5.19 -13.63
C GLY A 761 60.47 6.54 -13.06
N LYS A 762 59.60 7.32 -12.40
CA LYS A 762 59.96 8.59 -11.75
C LYS A 762 60.32 8.37 -10.29
N MET A 763 61.53 8.79 -9.92
CA MET A 763 62.04 8.68 -8.55
C MET A 763 61.88 9.99 -7.77
N ARG A 764 61.44 9.90 -6.51
CA ARG A 764 61.50 10.97 -5.51
C ARG A 764 61.88 10.41 -4.14
N ILE A 765 62.61 11.18 -3.36
CA ILE A 765 62.86 10.88 -1.95
C ILE A 765 61.78 11.58 -1.12
N LEU A 766 61.07 10.81 -0.30
CA LEU A 766 60.00 11.27 0.58
C LEU A 766 60.39 11.04 2.05
N SER A 767 59.92 11.91 2.92
CA SER A 767 60.22 11.92 4.36
C SER A 767 58.95 12.02 5.20
N ALA A 768 59.07 11.92 6.53
CA ALA A 768 57.92 11.99 7.42
C ALA A 768 57.03 13.23 7.16
N GLY A 769 55.73 13.00 6.96
CA GLY A 769 54.76 14.04 6.58
C GLY A 769 54.43 14.10 5.08
N ASP A 770 55.26 13.50 4.22
CA ASP A 770 55.03 13.41 2.78
C ASP A 770 54.10 12.23 2.44
N GLY A 771 53.62 12.18 1.19
CA GLY A 771 52.83 11.06 0.68
C GLY A 771 52.93 10.89 -0.83
N PHE A 772 52.42 9.76 -1.32
CA PHE A 772 52.34 9.48 -2.75
C PHE A 772 51.04 8.75 -3.10
N TYR A 773 50.67 8.85 -4.37
CA TYR A 773 49.48 8.23 -4.94
C TYR A 773 49.87 7.33 -6.11
N VAL A 774 49.24 6.17 -6.17
CA VAL A 774 49.45 5.16 -7.21
C VAL A 774 48.09 4.85 -7.85
N ALA A 775 47.99 5.10 -9.15
CA ALA A 775 46.81 4.75 -9.92
C ALA A 775 46.72 3.22 -10.13
N PRO A 776 45.52 2.66 -10.40
CA PRO A 776 45.35 1.25 -10.74
C PRO A 776 46.33 0.78 -11.81
N ASN A 777 46.93 -0.39 -11.57
CA ASN A 777 47.89 -1.05 -12.44
C ASN A 777 49.20 -0.28 -12.73
N GLN A 778 49.50 0.79 -11.99
CA GLN A 778 50.76 1.52 -12.12
C GLN A 778 51.90 0.82 -11.35
N ILE A 779 53.04 0.61 -12.01
CA ILE A 779 54.22 0.00 -11.37
C ILE A 779 54.81 0.99 -10.37
N HIS A 780 55.00 0.52 -9.14
CA HIS A 780 55.57 1.31 -8.06
C HIS A 780 56.40 0.45 -7.09
N GLY A 781 57.36 1.07 -6.42
CA GLY A 781 58.21 0.43 -5.42
C GLY A 781 58.89 1.45 -4.51
N VAL A 782 59.43 0.98 -3.38
CA VAL A 782 60.07 1.83 -2.38
C VAL A 782 61.38 1.22 -1.90
N LYS A 783 62.38 2.05 -1.63
CA LYS A 783 63.62 1.67 -0.94
C LYS A 783 63.76 2.52 0.32
N CYS A 784 63.91 1.87 1.46
CA CYS A 784 64.03 2.54 2.75
C CYS A 784 65.45 3.07 2.95
N LEU A 785 65.61 4.39 3.08
CA LEU A 785 66.89 5.07 3.30
C LEU A 785 67.14 5.31 4.81
N GLU A 786 66.08 5.55 5.57
CA GLU A 786 66.06 5.64 7.02
C GLU A 786 64.86 4.83 7.54
N ALA A 787 65.09 3.93 8.50
CA ALA A 787 64.07 3.03 9.03
C ALA A 787 62.82 3.79 9.46
N GLY A 788 61.65 3.26 9.12
CA GLY A 788 60.43 4.03 9.19
C GLY A 788 59.17 3.26 8.85
N VAL A 789 58.07 3.99 8.77
CA VAL A 789 56.72 3.44 8.60
C VAL A 789 55.97 4.18 7.50
N LEU A 790 55.38 3.40 6.60
CA LEU A 790 54.39 3.84 5.62
C LEU A 790 52.99 3.45 6.09
N VAL A 791 52.00 4.30 5.82
CA VAL A 791 50.57 3.99 6.01
C VAL A 791 49.93 3.94 4.63
N ASP A 792 49.57 2.74 4.19
CA ASP A 792 48.98 2.49 2.87
C ASP A 792 47.46 2.39 2.99
N SER A 793 46.75 3.11 2.13
CA SER A 793 45.29 3.01 1.98
C SER A 793 44.95 2.48 0.59
N PHE A 794 44.13 1.44 0.51
CA PHE A 794 43.72 0.78 -0.72
C PHE A 794 42.21 0.87 -0.94
N SER A 795 41.80 1.14 -2.18
CA SER A 795 40.40 1.06 -2.62
C SER A 795 40.28 0.31 -3.95
N PRO A 796 39.50 -0.80 -4.02
CA PRO A 796 38.89 -1.50 -2.89
C PRO A 796 39.94 -2.14 -1.95
N ALA A 797 39.51 -2.82 -0.89
CA ALA A 797 40.41 -3.49 0.04
C ALA A 797 41.24 -4.61 -0.64
N ARG A 798 42.51 -4.78 -0.19
CA ARG A 798 43.39 -5.88 -0.63
C ARG A 798 42.93 -7.21 -0.02
N GLU A 799 41.96 -7.87 -0.64
CA GLU A 799 41.43 -9.16 -0.14
C GLU A 799 42.53 -10.22 0.05
N ASP A 800 43.57 -10.20 -0.79
CA ASP A 800 44.71 -11.11 -0.68
C ASP A 800 45.50 -10.95 0.64
N PHE A 801 45.34 -9.85 1.37
CA PHE A 801 45.97 -9.66 2.68
C PHE A 801 45.21 -10.36 3.82
N VAL A 802 43.96 -10.78 3.58
CA VAL A 802 43.06 -11.34 4.60
C VAL A 802 42.48 -12.71 4.22
N LYS A 803 42.71 -13.19 3.00
CA LYS A 803 42.16 -14.48 2.48
C LYS A 803 42.56 -15.75 3.26
N ASN A 804 43.58 -15.68 4.12
CA ASN A 804 44.09 -16.81 4.92
C ASN A 804 44.02 -16.58 6.44
N LYS A 805 43.18 -15.64 6.91
CA LYS A 805 43.00 -15.33 8.34
C LYS A 805 41.63 -15.70 8.85
#